data_AF-A0A7U7D082-F1
#
_entry.id   AF-A0A7U7D082-F1
#
_cell.length_a   1.000
_cell.length_b   1.000
_cell.length_c   1.000
_cell.angle_alpha   90.00
_cell.angle_beta   90.00
_cell.angle_gamma   90.00
#
_symmetry.space_group_name_H-M   'P 1'
#
loop_
_entity.id
_entity.type
_entity.pdbx_description
1 polymer ?
#
loop_
_entity_poly.entity_id
_entity_poly.type
_entity_poly.pdbx_seq_one_letter_code
_entity_poly.pdbx_strand_id
1 'polypeptide(L)'
;MKKIIILINILFITGKVLAQLSPTENYIQSKMYLDYNGTSPTKSSETVQYFDGLGRPKQVVNVKASPLGKDVVTPIKYDQFGRQVQEYLPIPQGSTLNGAIIPDPLSNLSSTPYGSEKIYSEKIIENSPLNRVLEQKQIGNDWNGKTVKFGYEANSTADKVKKFNAPTKWVNNATESDIVNSGMYADAQLYKNTVTDEDSNQTIEFKNGQGQVVLVRKVISVSENADTYYVYNDYNQLAYVIPPKASVEADPNTVLNDLCYQYRYDGRNRLVEKKLPGKGWEYMVYNKADQLILTQDTVLKGKGQWLFTKYDQFGRIVYTGITNNPASRASMQNSVNINANLYETRTATAGFTLNGMSVNYTKLSTPTGVTQVLSVNYYDNYPAYSFNPAFPSAIQGEPVLSGTPTADGRSTKGLPVMSFVKNIEDDNWTKNYNYYDQKGRVIGTHSVNHLGGYTRTESELDFTGIPKKTVTLHKRLVNEPGVTITEGFEYDHQNRLLVHKHQVDDKPVQILTENSYNELAQLTNKKVGNNLQSIDYAYNIRGWLTDINKAQMSVPDLGGKLFSYKIKYNQVNGIENPDPALFLGKNVKPKYNGNIAEVDWRAVESIGANPPIAPKRYGYAYDALNRLSAGYYQNPVNPYSKEHTESLAYDLNGNIKSLYRTAALEGSNTTATVIDELEYIYGSNNLTNQVSVIKDYKNNPSGYEGGGGTIQYDLNGNMWQMPDKNITKITYNHLNLPNRIEYGTLGLSGLHNYLYRADGVKVQKKIPKGECGIINCYTVTDITDYLDGFQYYHSESDNNGGGGIEELRMISEKLKYAYEQQAYSVESGIVTAENQQLNTPLGITTVKTPQLMFFPTAEGFYDYVKDQYIYQYKDHLGNARISFARNSAGALEITDANDYYPFGMNHLKTGNAFYGSGSYKNYKYNGKELQESGMYDYGARFYMPDLGRWGVVDPLAEKMRRWSPYNYVFNNPIMFIDPDGRAPGGPGDGSDGKTVRTQDIEEIVLVGRRKVGDFFSRLWNGIKNGLRNEYSSKTNNDKYGGLNSYRQWQGSPFYNEGETKTDRIFRLIGNSKREEMLDFGGGGYNMFGGYGRATKVASAVEASTGETKNISQLSYTVEESGDLFGLFSFEGKADTPEMTIVANLEPEGTHVNIKVDIMPTEVFYGGQELEASHAKYAGKVGIKDYKSAIEGWVKNKGQGYKTVSYYGERATGKATGRVQTSKKFNIE
;
A
#
# COMPACT_ATOMS: atom_id res chain seq x y z
N MET A 1 26.53 -55.05 68.30
CA MET A 1 26.80 -53.73 67.67
C MET A 1 26.23 -53.70 66.25
N LYS A 2 26.03 -52.52 65.66
CA LYS A 2 25.45 -52.32 64.32
C LYS A 2 26.42 -52.74 63.19
N LYS A 3 25.90 -53.12 62.01
CA LYS A 3 26.46 -52.81 60.68
C LYS A 3 25.41 -53.06 59.57
N ILE A 4 25.51 -52.33 58.46
CA ILE A 4 24.56 -52.28 57.33
C ILE A 4 25.38 -52.15 56.04
N ILE A 5 24.93 -52.75 54.93
CA ILE A 5 25.45 -52.51 53.56
C ILE A 5 24.25 -52.44 52.60
N ILE A 6 24.21 -51.42 51.73
CA ILE A 6 23.21 -51.24 50.65
C ILE A 6 23.95 -50.73 49.40
N LEU A 7 23.46 -51.11 48.21
CA LEU A 7 24.04 -50.72 46.91
C LEU A 7 23.68 -49.27 46.53
N ILE A 8 24.70 -48.42 46.32
CA ILE A 8 24.54 -47.00 45.92
C ILE A 8 25.28 -46.73 44.59
N ASN A 9 24.94 -47.49 43.54
CA ASN A 9 25.53 -47.32 42.19
C ASN A 9 24.50 -47.28 41.04
N ILE A 10 23.19 -47.19 41.36
CA ILE A 10 22.11 -47.07 40.36
C ILE A 10 21.43 -45.68 40.42
N LEU A 11 21.61 -44.93 41.52
CA LEU A 11 20.82 -43.72 41.81
C LEU A 11 21.32 -42.39 41.22
N PHE A 12 22.43 -42.38 40.46
CA PHE A 12 23.05 -41.13 39.96
C PHE A 12 22.93 -40.91 38.43
N ILE A 13 22.18 -41.76 37.72
CA ILE A 13 21.89 -41.57 36.27
C ILE A 13 20.47 -41.00 36.05
N THR A 14 19.60 -41.00 37.07
CA THR A 14 18.27 -40.38 37.07
C THR A 14 18.35 -38.87 37.36
N GLY A 15 18.95 -38.09 36.47
CA GLY A 15 19.30 -36.67 36.73
C GLY A 15 18.99 -35.66 35.64
N LYS A 16 19.19 -35.98 34.34
CA LYS A 16 18.77 -35.13 33.20
C LYS A 16 18.40 -35.99 31.98
N VAL A 17 17.20 -36.56 31.99
CA VAL A 17 16.54 -36.91 30.73
C VAL A 17 16.14 -35.60 30.07
N LEU A 18 16.87 -35.20 29.02
CA LEU A 18 16.33 -34.24 28.06
C LEU A 18 15.12 -34.92 27.40
N ALA A 19 13.93 -34.40 27.65
CA ALA A 19 12.69 -35.00 27.16
C ALA A 19 12.61 -34.85 25.63
N GLN A 20 13.11 -35.85 24.90
CA GLN A 20 12.93 -35.95 23.46
C GLN A 20 11.43 -36.07 23.15
N LEU A 21 10.93 -35.26 22.22
CA LEU A 21 9.51 -35.29 21.82
C LEU A 21 9.10 -36.61 21.17
N SER A 22 10.08 -37.36 20.65
CA SER A 22 9.96 -38.78 20.36
C SER A 22 11.30 -39.47 20.64
N PRO A 23 11.32 -40.63 21.32
CA PRO A 23 12.53 -41.46 21.47
C PRO A 23 12.78 -42.36 20.25
N THR A 24 11.91 -42.36 19.23
CA THR A 24 11.98 -43.26 18.06
C THR A 24 12.05 -42.54 16.71
N GLU A 25 12.08 -41.20 16.70
CA GLU A 25 11.96 -40.41 15.46
C GLU A 25 12.96 -39.27 15.40
N ASN A 26 13.54 -39.04 14.22
CA ASN A 26 14.37 -37.87 13.95
C ASN A 26 13.48 -36.64 13.79
N TYR A 27 13.81 -35.54 14.47
CA TYR A 27 13.07 -34.28 14.36
C TYR A 27 13.96 -33.03 14.50
N ILE A 28 13.50 -31.92 13.94
CA ILE A 28 13.96 -30.56 14.23
C ILE A 28 12.82 -29.83 14.92
N GLN A 29 13.09 -29.21 16.08
CA GLN A 29 12.15 -28.36 16.79
C GLN A 29 12.62 -26.90 16.71
N SER A 30 11.74 -26.02 16.24
CA SER A 30 11.89 -24.57 16.32
C SER A 30 10.90 -24.01 17.33
N LYS A 31 11.39 -23.23 18.30
CA LYS A 31 10.58 -22.59 19.35
C LYS A 31 10.87 -21.09 19.38
N MET A 32 9.83 -20.28 19.20
CA MET A 32 9.87 -18.82 19.28
C MET A 32 9.07 -18.38 20.50
N TYR A 33 9.68 -17.60 21.38
CA TYR A 33 8.98 -17.01 22.53
C TYR A 33 8.22 -15.77 22.06
N LEU A 34 6.92 -15.72 22.38
CA LEU A 34 6.05 -14.58 22.04
C LEU A 34 5.93 -13.60 23.22
N ASP A 35 6.29 -14.03 24.42
CA ASP A 35 6.53 -13.20 25.59
C ASP A 35 7.83 -13.61 26.32
N TYR A 36 8.30 -12.77 27.24
CA TYR A 36 9.31 -13.16 28.21
C TYR A 36 9.23 -12.23 29.43
N ASN A 37 9.04 -12.79 30.63
CA ASN A 37 8.87 -12.03 31.87
C ASN A 37 10.17 -11.86 32.69
N GLY A 38 11.32 -12.24 32.14
CA GLY A 38 12.60 -12.31 32.84
C GLY A 38 12.98 -13.74 33.28
N THR A 39 11.99 -14.59 33.56
CA THR A 39 12.16 -15.92 34.16
C THR A 39 11.72 -17.05 33.22
N SER A 40 10.60 -16.88 32.53
CA SER A 40 10.05 -17.87 31.59
C SER A 40 9.09 -17.22 30.56
N PRO A 41 8.94 -17.81 29.36
CA PRO A 41 7.84 -17.49 28.46
C PRO A 41 6.54 -18.19 28.91
N THR A 42 5.40 -17.53 28.71
CA THR A 42 4.04 -18.09 28.89
C THR A 42 3.32 -18.30 27.54
N LYS A 43 3.75 -17.61 26.48
CA LYS A 43 3.30 -17.75 25.09
C LYS A 43 4.47 -18.15 24.20
N SER A 44 4.28 -19.16 23.35
CA SER A 44 5.26 -19.57 22.34
C SER A 44 4.61 -20.06 21.05
N SER A 45 5.29 -19.80 19.94
CA SER A 45 5.01 -20.43 18.66
C SER A 45 6.04 -21.51 18.41
N GLU A 46 5.57 -22.72 18.10
CA GLU A 46 6.40 -23.93 18.10
C GLU A 46 6.08 -24.82 16.90
N THR A 47 7.11 -25.23 16.17
CA THR A 47 7.02 -26.13 15.02
C THR A 47 8.00 -27.28 15.19
N VAL A 48 7.51 -28.50 15.03
CA VAL A 48 8.30 -29.74 15.06
C VAL A 48 8.19 -30.40 13.70
N GLN A 49 9.32 -30.57 13.03
CA GLN A 49 9.43 -31.21 11.73
C GLN A 49 10.03 -32.61 11.92
N TYR A 50 9.25 -33.64 11.66
CA TYR A 50 9.66 -35.04 11.74
C TYR A 50 10.17 -35.54 10.39
N PHE A 51 11.19 -36.39 10.43
CA PHE A 51 11.85 -36.94 9.25
C PHE A 51 11.69 -38.47 9.16
N ASP A 52 11.85 -39.02 7.96
CA ASP A 52 11.96 -40.46 7.76
C ASP A 52 13.41 -40.98 7.88
N GLY A 53 13.60 -42.29 7.69
CA GLY A 53 14.92 -42.94 7.74
C GLY A 53 15.88 -42.54 6.60
N LEU A 54 15.44 -41.72 5.64
CA LEU A 54 16.25 -41.14 4.57
C LEU A 54 16.48 -39.63 4.77
N GLY A 55 16.09 -39.08 5.93
CA GLY A 55 16.24 -37.65 6.24
C GLY A 55 15.26 -36.75 5.50
N ARG A 56 14.13 -37.28 5.00
CA ARG A 56 13.10 -36.49 4.29
C ARG A 56 11.97 -36.09 5.25
N PRO A 57 11.47 -34.84 5.23
CA PRO A 57 10.34 -34.42 6.08
C PRO A 57 9.08 -35.26 5.84
N LYS A 58 8.53 -35.89 6.87
CA LYS A 58 7.30 -36.72 6.77
C LYS A 58 6.08 -36.14 7.49
N GLN A 59 6.30 -35.23 8.45
CA GLN A 59 5.22 -34.55 9.17
C GLN A 59 5.72 -33.23 9.75
N VAL A 60 4.90 -32.18 9.67
CA VAL A 60 5.13 -30.91 10.37
C VAL A 60 4.01 -30.72 11.39
N VAL A 61 4.35 -30.56 12.67
CA VAL A 61 3.43 -30.33 13.79
C VAL A 61 3.62 -28.91 14.29
N ASN A 62 2.61 -28.05 14.14
CA ASN A 62 2.59 -26.72 14.76
C ASN A 62 1.87 -26.83 16.11
N VAL A 63 2.64 -26.69 17.19
CA VAL A 63 2.25 -27.09 18.54
C VAL A 63 1.32 -26.06 19.15
N LYS A 64 0.13 -26.49 19.60
CA LYS A 64 -0.93 -25.64 20.18
C LYS A 64 -1.29 -24.43 19.30
N ALA A 65 -1.12 -24.55 17.99
CA ALA A 65 -1.24 -23.46 17.04
C ALA A 65 -2.69 -23.04 16.74
N SER A 66 -3.70 -23.88 17.00
CA SER A 66 -5.12 -23.48 16.85
C SER A 66 -5.57 -22.49 17.95
N PRO A 67 -6.68 -21.74 17.77
CA PRO A 67 -7.27 -20.92 18.83
C PRO A 67 -7.64 -21.69 20.09
N LEU A 68 -8.12 -22.95 19.98
CA LEU A 68 -8.36 -23.81 21.14
C LEU A 68 -7.11 -24.52 21.68
N GLY A 69 -5.91 -24.11 21.27
CA GLY A 69 -4.65 -24.62 21.80
C GLY A 69 -4.33 -26.06 21.37
N LYS A 70 -4.79 -26.48 20.19
CA LYS A 70 -4.56 -27.82 19.62
C LYS A 70 -3.43 -27.81 18.60
N ASP A 71 -2.86 -28.98 18.34
CA ASP A 71 -1.78 -29.10 17.35
C ASP A 71 -2.36 -29.06 15.93
N VAL A 72 -1.67 -28.38 15.00
CA VAL A 72 -2.07 -28.25 13.59
C VAL A 72 -1.00 -28.86 12.71
N VAL A 73 -1.38 -29.94 12.01
CA VAL A 73 -0.43 -30.91 11.45
C VAL A 73 -0.53 -31.02 9.93
N THR A 74 0.59 -30.87 9.24
CA THR A 74 0.71 -31.11 7.80
C THR A 74 1.44 -32.44 7.56
N PRO A 75 0.76 -33.52 7.13
CA PRO A 75 1.43 -34.74 6.72
C PRO A 75 2.11 -34.55 5.35
N ILE A 76 3.33 -35.08 5.21
CA ILE A 76 4.09 -35.05 3.95
C ILE A 76 4.24 -36.48 3.47
N LYS A 77 3.77 -36.75 2.24
CA LYS A 77 3.79 -38.09 1.64
C LYS A 77 4.62 -38.08 0.36
N TYR A 78 5.43 -39.12 0.22
CA TYR A 78 6.23 -39.39 -0.97
C TYR A 78 5.68 -40.60 -1.71
N ASP A 79 5.84 -40.63 -3.03
CA ASP A 79 5.66 -41.85 -3.82
C ASP A 79 6.85 -42.83 -3.65
N GLN A 80 6.76 -43.99 -4.31
CA GLN A 80 7.82 -45.01 -4.28
C GLN A 80 9.18 -44.54 -4.83
N PHE A 81 9.23 -43.40 -5.54
CA PHE A 81 10.45 -42.79 -6.06
C PHE A 81 10.95 -41.62 -5.17
N GLY A 82 10.29 -41.37 -4.04
CA GLY A 82 10.65 -40.30 -3.11
C GLY A 82 10.16 -38.91 -3.50
N ARG A 83 9.17 -38.81 -4.39
CA ARG A 83 8.67 -37.53 -4.93
C ARG A 83 7.40 -37.10 -4.19
N GLN A 84 7.32 -35.83 -3.80
CA GLN A 84 6.12 -35.29 -3.16
C GLN A 84 5.05 -34.95 -4.22
N VAL A 85 4.24 -35.95 -4.57
CA VAL A 85 3.14 -35.84 -5.54
C VAL A 85 1.84 -35.31 -4.93
N GLN A 86 1.73 -35.25 -3.60
CA GLN A 86 0.59 -34.70 -2.87
C GLN A 86 1.03 -33.62 -1.87
N GLU A 87 0.30 -32.50 -1.86
CA GLU A 87 0.47 -31.42 -0.88
C GLU A 87 -0.82 -31.26 -0.08
N TYR A 88 -0.78 -31.70 1.19
CA TYR A 88 -1.90 -31.65 2.11
C TYR A 88 -2.04 -30.26 2.75
N LEU A 89 -3.29 -29.85 3.01
CA LEU A 89 -3.59 -28.72 3.87
C LEU A 89 -3.27 -29.03 5.35
N PRO A 90 -2.98 -28.01 6.19
CA PRO A 90 -2.73 -28.22 7.62
C PRO A 90 -4.00 -28.68 8.35
N ILE A 91 -3.91 -29.76 9.13
CA ILE A 91 -5.04 -30.42 9.77
C ILE A 91 -5.03 -30.15 11.27
N PRO A 92 -5.95 -29.35 11.84
CA PRO A 92 -6.14 -29.24 13.27
C PRO A 92 -6.53 -30.60 13.86
N GLN A 93 -5.89 -30.97 14.97
CA GLN A 93 -6.10 -32.26 15.62
C GLN A 93 -7.16 -32.18 16.72
N GLY A 94 -7.62 -33.33 17.23
CA GLY A 94 -8.63 -33.37 18.29
C GLY A 94 -8.15 -32.77 19.61
N SER A 95 -6.85 -32.85 19.87
CA SER A 95 -6.13 -32.40 21.06
C SER A 95 -4.71 -31.92 20.71
N THR A 96 -3.84 -31.78 21.72
CA THR A 96 -2.38 -31.53 21.56
C THR A 96 -1.61 -32.68 22.18
N LEU A 97 -0.57 -33.16 21.49
CA LEU A 97 0.46 -34.06 22.04
C LEU A 97 1.76 -33.29 22.35
N ASN A 98 1.67 -31.96 22.51
CA ASN A 98 2.79 -31.07 22.80
C ASN A 98 3.94 -31.16 21.78
N GLY A 99 3.61 -31.45 20.52
CA GLY A 99 4.60 -31.57 19.44
C GLY A 99 5.19 -32.96 19.23
N ALA A 100 4.75 -33.98 19.97
CA ALA A 100 5.00 -35.37 19.59
C ALA A 100 4.36 -35.71 18.22
N ILE A 101 4.90 -36.70 17.51
CA ILE A 101 4.38 -37.12 16.20
C ILE A 101 2.94 -37.66 16.33
N ILE A 102 2.05 -37.25 15.43
CA ILE A 102 0.68 -37.75 15.36
C ILE A 102 0.64 -38.98 14.45
N PRO A 103 0.25 -40.19 14.93
CA PRO A 103 0.32 -41.42 14.14
C PRO A 103 -0.60 -41.44 12.91
N ASP A 104 -1.84 -40.94 13.05
CA ASP A 104 -2.77 -40.74 11.93
C ASP A 104 -3.39 -39.33 11.99
N PRO A 105 -2.77 -38.33 11.33
CA PRO A 105 -3.31 -36.97 11.25
C PRO A 105 -4.62 -36.85 10.45
N LEU A 106 -4.99 -37.86 9.66
CA LEU A 106 -6.18 -37.86 8.79
C LEU A 106 -7.44 -38.33 9.52
N SER A 107 -7.28 -39.12 10.59
CA SER A 107 -8.37 -39.57 11.47
C SER A 107 -9.31 -38.44 11.95
N ASN A 108 -8.77 -37.24 12.16
CA ASN A 108 -9.51 -36.11 12.74
C ASN A 108 -10.35 -35.30 11.72
N LEU A 109 -10.21 -35.56 10.41
CA LEU A 109 -10.69 -34.67 9.33
C LEU A 109 -12.16 -34.26 9.43
N SER A 110 -13.05 -35.19 9.77
CA SER A 110 -14.49 -34.95 9.88
C SER A 110 -14.89 -33.96 10.98
N SER A 111 -14.00 -33.68 11.93
CA SER A 111 -14.19 -32.66 12.98
C SER A 111 -13.56 -31.29 12.64
N THR A 112 -12.85 -31.19 11.52
CA THR A 112 -12.23 -29.96 11.03
C THR A 112 -13.19 -29.19 10.11
N PRO A 113 -12.93 -27.90 9.81
CA PRO A 113 -13.70 -27.15 8.80
C PRO A 113 -13.72 -27.75 7.38
N TYR A 114 -12.92 -28.79 7.12
CA TYR A 114 -12.86 -29.47 5.83
C TYR A 114 -13.93 -30.56 5.63
N GLY A 115 -14.49 -31.13 6.71
CA GLY A 115 -15.52 -32.17 6.62
C GLY A 115 -15.11 -33.37 5.75
N SER A 116 -15.70 -33.48 4.56
CA SER A 116 -15.45 -34.54 3.56
C SER A 116 -14.78 -34.04 2.27
N GLU A 117 -14.09 -32.90 2.31
CA GLU A 117 -13.40 -32.32 1.15
C GLU A 117 -12.06 -32.97 0.80
N LYS A 118 -11.66 -32.87 -0.47
CA LYS A 118 -10.31 -33.25 -0.92
C LYS A 118 -9.26 -32.26 -0.39
N ILE A 119 -8.70 -32.53 0.79
CA ILE A 119 -7.74 -31.63 1.47
C ILE A 119 -6.29 -31.64 0.93
N TYR A 120 -6.04 -32.15 -0.28
CA TYR A 120 -4.71 -32.14 -0.88
C TYR A 120 -4.74 -31.78 -2.37
N SER A 121 -3.74 -31.04 -2.84
CA SER A 121 -3.46 -30.91 -4.27
C SER A 121 -2.61 -32.11 -4.73
N GLU A 122 -2.72 -32.45 -6.01
CA GLU A 122 -2.20 -33.70 -6.57
C GLU A 122 -1.53 -33.44 -7.93
N LYS A 123 -0.25 -33.79 -8.05
CA LYS A 123 0.54 -33.61 -9.28
C LYS A 123 0.64 -34.94 -10.02
N ILE A 124 0.12 -34.98 -11.24
CA ILE A 124 0.42 -36.03 -12.20
C ILE A 124 1.72 -35.65 -12.88
N ILE A 125 2.74 -36.50 -12.75
CA ILE A 125 4.10 -36.26 -13.24
C ILE A 125 4.40 -37.25 -14.37
N GLU A 126 5.13 -36.81 -15.40
CA GLU A 126 5.58 -37.72 -16.46
C GLU A 126 6.47 -38.85 -15.92
N ASN A 127 6.47 -40.00 -16.60
CA ASN A 127 7.36 -41.10 -16.27
C ASN A 127 8.76 -40.90 -16.88
N SER A 128 9.43 -39.81 -16.49
CA SER A 128 10.76 -39.42 -16.98
C SER A 128 11.66 -38.92 -15.83
N PRO A 129 13.00 -39.01 -15.96
CA PRO A 129 13.94 -38.44 -14.99
C PRO A 129 13.80 -36.93 -14.76
N LEU A 130 13.20 -36.19 -15.69
CA LEU A 130 12.98 -34.74 -15.58
C LEU A 130 11.85 -34.39 -14.61
N ASN A 131 10.98 -35.34 -14.25
CA ASN A 131 9.87 -35.17 -13.30
C ASN A 131 8.98 -33.95 -13.57
N ARG A 132 8.69 -33.65 -14.85
CA ARG A 132 7.82 -32.55 -15.25
C ARG A 132 6.35 -32.85 -14.90
N VAL A 133 5.65 -31.87 -14.35
CA VAL A 133 4.22 -31.98 -13.99
C VAL A 133 3.38 -31.87 -15.26
N LEU A 134 2.54 -32.87 -15.55
CA LEU A 134 1.63 -32.86 -16.71
C LEU A 134 0.24 -32.34 -16.34
N GLU A 135 -0.25 -32.66 -15.14
CA GLU A 135 -1.51 -32.13 -14.60
C GLU A 135 -1.38 -31.82 -13.12
N GLN A 136 -2.09 -30.78 -12.65
CA GLN A 136 -2.28 -30.49 -11.24
C GLN A 136 -3.79 -30.45 -10.93
N LYS A 137 -4.24 -31.40 -10.11
CA LYS A 137 -5.60 -31.39 -9.54
C LYS A 137 -5.55 -30.55 -8.26
N GLN A 138 -6.44 -29.57 -8.15
CA GLN A 138 -6.48 -28.71 -6.96
C GLN A 138 -7.20 -29.41 -5.79
N ILE A 139 -7.10 -28.77 -4.63
CA ILE A 139 -7.88 -29.06 -3.44
C ILE A 139 -9.38 -28.82 -3.69
N GLY A 140 -10.20 -29.61 -2.98
CA GLY A 140 -11.66 -29.58 -3.05
C GLY A 140 -12.25 -30.57 -4.04
N ASN A 141 -13.41 -31.13 -3.69
CA ASN A 141 -14.12 -32.16 -4.46
C ASN A 141 -14.55 -31.64 -5.84
N ASP A 142 -15.12 -30.44 -5.88
CA ASP A 142 -15.58 -29.77 -7.11
C ASP A 142 -14.44 -29.52 -8.12
N TRP A 143 -13.18 -29.42 -7.65
CA TRP A 143 -12.01 -29.20 -8.52
C TRP A 143 -11.33 -30.50 -8.97
N ASN A 144 -11.75 -31.67 -8.48
CA ASN A 144 -11.06 -32.92 -8.79
C ASN A 144 -11.14 -33.33 -10.28
N GLY A 145 -12.18 -32.88 -11.00
CA GLY A 145 -12.32 -33.01 -12.46
C GLY A 145 -11.90 -31.76 -13.25
N LYS A 146 -11.33 -30.74 -12.59
CA LYS A 146 -11.03 -29.41 -13.13
C LYS A 146 -9.56 -29.09 -12.86
N THR A 147 -8.71 -29.72 -13.67
CA THR A 147 -7.26 -29.78 -13.50
C THR A 147 -6.56 -28.70 -14.31
N VAL A 148 -5.54 -28.05 -13.72
CA VAL A 148 -4.56 -27.29 -14.53
C VAL A 148 -3.72 -28.30 -15.31
N LYS A 149 -3.50 -28.08 -16.61
CA LYS A 149 -2.71 -28.98 -17.48
C LYS A 149 -1.50 -28.28 -18.07
N PHE A 150 -0.42 -29.03 -18.25
CA PHE A 150 0.88 -28.54 -18.71
C PHE A 150 1.35 -29.35 -19.93
N GLY A 151 1.62 -28.65 -21.03
CA GLY A 151 2.27 -29.16 -22.22
C GLY A 151 3.72 -28.70 -22.31
N TYR A 152 4.58 -29.55 -22.87
CA TYR A 152 6.02 -29.30 -23.04
C TYR A 152 6.47 -29.79 -24.41
N GLU A 153 6.16 -28.99 -25.43
CA GLU A 153 6.46 -29.26 -26.82
C GLU A 153 7.72 -28.50 -27.27
N ALA A 154 8.13 -28.74 -28.52
CA ALA A 154 8.85 -27.74 -29.30
C ALA A 154 7.88 -27.07 -30.28
N ASN A 155 8.18 -25.86 -30.77
CA ASN A 155 7.29 -25.20 -31.72
C ASN A 155 7.21 -25.94 -33.06
N SER A 156 6.12 -25.69 -33.77
CA SER A 156 5.91 -26.05 -35.17
C SER A 156 5.73 -24.80 -36.03
N THR A 157 5.86 -24.97 -37.34
CA THR A 157 5.46 -24.00 -38.36
C THR A 157 3.96 -23.67 -38.31
N ALA A 158 3.12 -24.60 -37.82
CA ALA A 158 1.70 -24.37 -37.59
C ALA A 158 1.42 -23.38 -36.45
N ASP A 159 2.35 -23.21 -35.48
CA ASP A 159 2.25 -22.19 -34.42
C ASP A 159 2.45 -20.76 -34.96
N LYS A 160 3.00 -20.58 -36.16
CA LYS A 160 3.17 -19.27 -36.85
C LYS A 160 3.83 -18.18 -35.98
N VAL A 161 4.86 -18.56 -35.21
CA VAL A 161 5.58 -17.62 -34.34
C VAL A 161 6.47 -16.71 -35.21
N LYS A 162 6.17 -15.40 -35.24
CA LYS A 162 6.97 -14.39 -35.97
C LYS A 162 8.39 -14.34 -35.40
N LYS A 163 9.40 -14.31 -36.26
CA LYS A 163 10.82 -14.16 -35.89
C LYS A 163 11.25 -12.71 -36.04
N PHE A 164 11.17 -11.95 -34.95
CA PHE A 164 11.70 -10.59 -34.92
C PHE A 164 13.18 -10.59 -34.53
N ASN A 165 14.01 -9.98 -35.37
CA ASN A 165 15.38 -9.57 -35.01
C ASN A 165 15.37 -8.06 -34.70
N ALA A 166 16.33 -7.56 -33.91
CA ALA A 166 16.53 -6.13 -33.68
C ALA A 166 18.00 -5.72 -33.92
N PRO A 167 18.41 -5.53 -35.19
CA PRO A 167 19.76 -5.06 -35.54
C PRO A 167 20.09 -3.74 -34.84
N THR A 168 21.33 -3.58 -34.38
CA THR A 168 21.70 -2.56 -33.38
C THR A 168 22.81 -1.64 -33.88
N LYS A 169 22.57 -0.33 -33.77
CA LYS A 169 23.57 0.74 -33.92
C LYS A 169 23.77 1.46 -32.57
N TRP A 170 24.84 2.24 -32.47
CA TRP A 170 25.12 3.05 -31.28
C TRP A 170 24.91 4.53 -31.58
N VAL A 171 24.05 5.19 -30.80
CA VAL A 171 23.74 6.62 -30.92
C VAL A 171 23.79 7.25 -29.53
N ASN A 172 24.49 8.38 -29.39
CA ASN A 172 24.59 9.14 -28.13
C ASN A 172 24.98 8.31 -26.88
N ASN A 173 25.84 7.30 -27.05
CA ASN A 173 26.26 6.35 -26.01
C ASN A 173 25.09 5.52 -25.41
N ALA A 174 24.10 5.20 -26.24
CA ALA A 174 23.07 4.19 -26.00
C ALA A 174 22.88 3.30 -27.25
N THR A 175 22.33 2.10 -27.07
CA THR A 175 21.88 1.26 -28.18
C THR A 175 20.64 1.84 -28.83
N GLU A 176 20.56 1.73 -30.14
CA GLU A 176 19.38 2.01 -30.95
C GLU A 176 19.18 0.84 -31.90
N SER A 177 17.97 0.31 -32.00
CA SER A 177 17.63 -0.81 -32.88
C SER A 177 16.45 -0.45 -33.78
N ASP A 178 16.14 -1.34 -34.72
CA ASP A 178 14.96 -1.27 -35.59
C ASP A 178 14.32 -2.67 -35.63
N ILE A 179 12.98 -2.82 -35.66
CA ILE A 179 12.33 -4.14 -35.61
C ILE A 179 12.31 -4.76 -37.01
N VAL A 180 12.95 -5.91 -37.20
CA VAL A 180 13.01 -6.63 -38.49
C VAL A 180 12.31 -7.98 -38.41
N ASN A 181 11.12 -8.08 -39.00
CA ASN A 181 10.42 -9.35 -39.20
C ASN A 181 11.20 -10.22 -40.21
N SER A 182 11.81 -11.29 -39.71
CA SER A 182 12.68 -12.21 -40.46
C SER A 182 11.96 -13.53 -40.81
N GLY A 183 10.63 -13.47 -40.98
CA GLY A 183 9.78 -14.62 -41.28
C GLY A 183 9.22 -15.30 -40.04
N MET A 184 9.03 -16.61 -40.10
CA MET A 184 8.56 -17.44 -38.97
C MET A 184 9.71 -18.32 -38.45
N TYR A 185 9.63 -18.73 -37.19
CA TYR A 185 10.47 -19.83 -36.70
C TYR A 185 10.07 -21.16 -37.38
N ALA A 186 11.06 -21.96 -37.75
CA ALA A 186 10.85 -23.31 -38.27
C ALA A 186 10.55 -24.31 -37.15
N ASP A 187 10.18 -25.54 -37.50
CA ASP A 187 9.93 -26.61 -36.53
C ASP A 187 11.13 -26.82 -35.58
N ALA A 188 10.83 -27.08 -34.30
CA ALA A 188 11.78 -27.40 -33.23
C ALA A 188 12.89 -26.36 -32.95
N GLN A 189 12.66 -25.07 -33.24
CA GLN A 189 13.62 -23.98 -32.95
C GLN A 189 13.41 -23.31 -31.59
N LEU A 190 12.22 -23.47 -30.99
CA LEU A 190 11.81 -22.89 -29.71
C LEU A 190 11.22 -23.99 -28.81
N TYR A 191 11.48 -23.89 -27.51
CA TYR A 191 10.68 -24.59 -26.51
C TYR A 191 9.28 -23.97 -26.46
N LYS A 192 8.24 -24.80 -26.34
CA LYS A 192 6.84 -24.40 -26.24
C LYS A 192 6.26 -24.98 -24.95
N ASN A 193 6.01 -24.13 -23.97
CA ASN A 193 5.38 -24.49 -22.71
C ASN A 193 3.92 -24.06 -22.76
N THR A 194 3.00 -25.01 -22.75
CA THR A 194 1.55 -24.76 -22.78
C THR A 194 0.99 -24.92 -21.37
N VAL A 195 0.14 -24.00 -20.90
CA VAL A 195 -0.63 -24.17 -19.66
C VAL A 195 -2.11 -23.90 -19.92
N THR A 196 -2.96 -24.83 -19.48
CA THR A 196 -4.42 -24.74 -19.56
C THR A 196 -4.98 -24.63 -18.14
N ASP A 197 -5.79 -23.61 -17.85
CA ASP A 197 -6.37 -23.39 -16.51
C ASP A 197 -7.58 -24.30 -16.21
N GLU A 198 -8.11 -24.24 -14.98
CA GLU A 198 -9.28 -25.04 -14.58
C GLU A 198 -10.55 -24.79 -15.43
N ASP A 199 -10.62 -23.68 -16.16
CA ASP A 199 -11.73 -23.30 -17.06
C ASP A 199 -11.40 -23.43 -18.55
N SER A 200 -10.29 -24.12 -18.87
CA SER A 200 -9.80 -24.43 -20.23
C SER A 200 -9.25 -23.24 -21.04
N ASN A 201 -8.96 -22.11 -20.41
CA ASN A 201 -8.25 -21.00 -21.06
C ASN A 201 -6.76 -21.36 -21.20
N GLN A 202 -6.13 -21.01 -22.33
CA GLN A 202 -4.76 -21.44 -22.63
C GLN A 202 -3.75 -20.29 -22.72
N THR A 203 -2.61 -20.47 -22.04
CA THR A 203 -1.40 -19.65 -22.16
C THR A 203 -0.29 -20.50 -22.79
N ILE A 204 0.46 -19.95 -23.73
CA ILE A 204 1.61 -20.62 -24.35
C ILE A 204 2.83 -19.70 -24.29
N GLU A 205 3.88 -20.14 -23.60
CA GLU A 205 5.16 -19.45 -23.51
C GLU A 205 6.15 -20.10 -24.50
N PHE A 206 6.73 -19.30 -25.40
CA PHE A 206 7.76 -19.74 -26.33
C PHE A 206 9.13 -19.20 -25.90
N LYS A 207 10.13 -20.09 -25.79
CA LYS A 207 11.50 -19.75 -25.39
C LYS A 207 12.53 -20.18 -26.43
N ASN A 208 13.52 -19.33 -26.68
CA ASN A 208 14.64 -19.66 -27.56
C ASN A 208 15.67 -20.61 -26.89
N GLY A 209 16.69 -21.04 -27.64
CA GLY A 209 17.75 -21.92 -27.14
C GLY A 209 18.62 -21.34 -26.01
N GLN A 210 18.53 -20.03 -25.73
CA GLN A 210 19.18 -19.36 -24.59
C GLN A 210 18.25 -19.24 -23.36
N GLY A 211 17.00 -19.71 -23.46
CA GLY A 211 15.99 -19.61 -22.40
C GLY A 211 15.24 -18.28 -22.32
N GLN A 212 15.49 -17.35 -23.25
CA GLN A 212 14.75 -16.10 -23.34
C GLN A 212 13.34 -16.35 -23.87
N VAL A 213 12.33 -15.75 -23.24
CA VAL A 213 10.94 -15.75 -23.74
C VAL A 213 10.87 -14.87 -24.97
N VAL A 214 10.44 -15.40 -26.12
CA VAL A 214 10.29 -14.63 -27.38
C VAL A 214 8.83 -14.25 -27.65
N LEU A 215 7.89 -15.04 -27.15
CA LEU A 215 6.44 -14.82 -27.26
C LEU A 215 5.74 -15.40 -26.02
N VAL A 216 4.83 -14.62 -25.43
CA VAL A 216 3.73 -15.13 -24.58
C VAL A 216 2.43 -14.97 -25.34
N ARG A 217 1.75 -16.09 -25.59
CA ARG A 217 0.48 -16.17 -26.32
C ARG A 217 -0.65 -16.51 -25.36
N LYS A 218 -1.78 -15.80 -25.44
CA LYS A 218 -3.06 -16.19 -24.84
C LYS A 218 -4.02 -16.57 -25.96
N VAL A 219 -4.58 -17.78 -25.90
CA VAL A 219 -5.50 -18.28 -26.95
C VAL A 219 -6.90 -17.72 -26.70
N ILE A 220 -7.47 -17.04 -27.69
CA ILE A 220 -8.84 -16.49 -27.63
C ILE A 220 -9.81 -17.45 -28.34
N SER A 221 -9.39 -17.97 -29.50
CA SER A 221 -10.13 -18.94 -30.29
C SER A 221 -9.18 -19.78 -31.15
N VAL A 222 -9.71 -20.74 -31.92
CA VAL A 222 -8.92 -21.54 -32.88
C VAL A 222 -8.22 -20.71 -33.98
N SER A 223 -8.63 -19.45 -34.17
CA SER A 223 -8.10 -18.54 -35.19
C SER A 223 -7.53 -17.22 -34.64
N GLU A 224 -7.67 -16.94 -33.35
CA GLU A 224 -7.31 -15.65 -32.75
C GLU A 224 -6.52 -15.83 -31.44
N ASN A 225 -5.46 -15.04 -31.30
CA ASN A 225 -4.55 -15.07 -30.16
C ASN A 225 -4.17 -13.65 -29.76
N ALA A 226 -4.01 -13.41 -28.45
CA ALA A 226 -3.32 -12.23 -27.95
C ALA A 226 -1.82 -12.56 -27.76
N ASP A 227 -1.00 -12.16 -28.73
CA ASP A 227 0.44 -12.44 -28.79
C ASP A 227 1.27 -11.27 -28.24
N THR A 228 2.06 -11.49 -27.19
CA THR A 228 3.02 -10.49 -26.67
C THR A 228 4.44 -10.93 -27.04
N TYR A 229 5.07 -10.27 -28.01
CA TYR A 229 6.44 -10.59 -28.45
C TYR A 229 7.48 -9.78 -27.67
N TYR A 230 8.61 -10.42 -27.36
CA TYR A 230 9.75 -9.84 -26.66
C TYR A 230 10.95 -9.90 -27.60
N VAL A 231 11.40 -8.74 -28.08
CA VAL A 231 12.43 -8.65 -29.13
C VAL A 231 13.78 -8.30 -28.52
N TYR A 232 14.76 -9.17 -28.74
CA TYR A 232 16.13 -8.99 -28.26
C TYR A 232 17.04 -8.45 -29.35
N ASN A 233 17.96 -7.57 -28.97
CA ASN A 233 18.96 -7.00 -29.86
C ASN A 233 20.24 -7.85 -29.93
N ASP A 234 21.22 -7.40 -30.73
CA ASP A 234 22.47 -8.16 -30.97
C ASP A 234 23.32 -8.38 -29.71
N TYR A 235 23.05 -7.62 -28.64
CA TYR A 235 23.68 -7.76 -27.32
C TYR A 235 22.87 -8.63 -26.35
N ASN A 236 21.81 -9.29 -26.83
CA ASN A 236 20.85 -10.08 -26.05
C ASN A 236 20.03 -9.25 -25.04
N GLN A 237 19.95 -7.93 -25.22
CA GLN A 237 19.17 -7.00 -24.41
C GLN A 237 17.72 -6.95 -24.94
N LEU A 238 16.73 -6.81 -24.06
CA LEU A 238 15.33 -6.65 -24.46
C LEU A 238 15.12 -5.24 -25.03
N ALA A 239 15.14 -5.07 -26.35
CA ALA A 239 14.99 -3.76 -26.99
C ALA A 239 13.51 -3.34 -27.15
N TYR A 240 12.61 -4.30 -27.38
CA TYR A 240 11.18 -4.02 -27.54
C TYR A 240 10.30 -5.07 -26.88
N VAL A 241 9.11 -4.63 -26.47
CA VAL A 241 7.96 -5.53 -26.28
C VAL A 241 6.82 -5.02 -27.15
N ILE A 242 6.28 -5.93 -27.96
CA ILE A 242 5.19 -5.70 -28.91
C ILE A 242 3.92 -6.34 -28.32
N PRO A 243 2.96 -5.56 -27.78
CA PRO A 243 1.74 -6.09 -27.19
C PRO A 243 0.75 -6.64 -28.24
N PRO A 244 -0.30 -7.36 -27.82
CA PRO A 244 -1.24 -8.05 -28.70
C PRO A 244 -1.84 -7.22 -29.83
N LYS A 245 -2.17 -5.94 -29.58
CA LYS A 245 -2.70 -5.03 -30.60
C LYS A 245 -1.68 -4.61 -31.65
N ALA A 246 -0.39 -4.57 -31.29
CA ALA A 246 0.70 -4.27 -32.24
C ALA A 246 1.23 -5.54 -32.92
N SER A 247 1.07 -6.72 -32.32
CA SER A 247 1.59 -7.98 -32.88
C SER A 247 0.81 -8.45 -34.12
N VAL A 248 -0.45 -8.05 -34.26
CA VAL A 248 -1.28 -8.35 -35.44
C VAL A 248 -0.96 -7.48 -36.65
N GLU A 249 -0.33 -6.31 -36.45
CA GLU A 249 0.05 -5.41 -37.54
C GLU A 249 1.04 -6.06 -38.53
N ALA A 250 0.98 -5.58 -39.78
CA ALA A 250 1.86 -6.02 -40.86
C ALA A 250 3.32 -5.62 -40.58
N ASP A 251 3.51 -4.39 -40.10
CA ASP A 251 4.78 -3.85 -39.62
C ASP A 251 4.59 -3.11 -38.28
N PRO A 252 5.02 -3.70 -37.15
CA PRO A 252 4.96 -3.08 -35.83
C PRO A 252 5.73 -1.75 -35.69
N ASN A 253 6.66 -1.43 -36.61
CA ASN A 253 7.34 -0.13 -36.58
C ASN A 253 6.38 1.05 -36.84
N THR A 254 5.26 0.81 -37.54
CA THR A 254 4.25 1.84 -37.84
C THR A 254 3.47 2.31 -36.60
N VAL A 255 3.40 1.49 -35.54
CA VAL A 255 2.68 1.74 -34.28
C VAL A 255 3.61 1.78 -33.05
N LEU A 256 4.93 1.89 -33.30
CA LEU A 256 5.98 1.71 -32.29
C LEU A 256 5.87 2.69 -31.11
N ASN A 257 5.37 3.91 -31.36
CA ASN A 257 5.24 4.96 -30.34
C ASN A 257 3.96 4.85 -29.51
N ASP A 258 2.90 4.29 -30.11
CA ASP A 258 1.53 4.32 -29.59
C ASP A 258 1.17 3.03 -28.86
N LEU A 259 1.74 1.91 -29.29
CA LEU A 259 1.41 0.57 -28.79
C LEU A 259 2.60 -0.22 -28.21
N CYS A 260 3.86 0.08 -28.57
CA CYS A 260 5.02 -0.73 -28.17
C CYS A 260 5.85 -0.12 -27.02
N TYR A 261 6.49 -0.98 -26.23
CA TYR A 261 7.53 -0.59 -25.26
C TYR A 261 8.90 -0.60 -25.94
N GLN A 262 9.72 0.41 -25.69
CA GLN A 262 11.04 0.58 -26.32
C GLN A 262 12.14 0.81 -25.26
N TYR A 263 13.31 0.22 -25.46
CA TYR A 263 14.40 0.18 -24.48
C TYR A 263 15.77 0.39 -25.12
N ARG A 264 16.62 1.17 -24.46
CA ARG A 264 17.97 1.53 -24.91
C ARG A 264 18.97 1.46 -23.76
N TYR A 265 20.14 0.90 -24.04
CA TYR A 265 21.12 0.53 -23.02
C TYR A 265 22.49 1.15 -23.29
N ASP A 266 23.25 1.48 -22.24
CA ASP A 266 24.63 1.95 -22.43
C ASP A 266 25.65 0.80 -22.60
N GLY A 267 26.91 1.15 -22.89
CA GLY A 267 28.01 0.19 -23.03
C GLY A 267 28.36 -0.59 -21.74
N ARG A 268 27.69 -0.31 -20.62
CA ARG A 268 27.75 -1.10 -19.37
C ARG A 268 26.46 -1.90 -19.14
N ASN A 269 25.63 -2.04 -20.18
CA ASN A 269 24.38 -2.79 -20.19
C ASN A 269 23.25 -2.16 -19.33
N ARG A 270 23.42 -0.94 -18.82
CA ARG A 270 22.39 -0.29 -17.97
C ARG A 270 21.28 0.29 -18.84
N LEU A 271 20.02 0.19 -18.42
CA LEU A 271 18.88 0.80 -19.13
C LEU A 271 18.96 2.33 -18.99
N VAL A 272 19.07 3.07 -20.10
CA VAL A 272 19.39 4.51 -20.07
C VAL A 272 18.44 5.42 -20.85
N GLU A 273 17.67 4.87 -21.78
CA GLU A 273 16.48 5.53 -22.33
C GLU A 273 15.38 4.47 -22.46
N LYS A 274 14.13 4.84 -22.14
CA LYS A 274 12.96 3.97 -22.36
C LYS A 274 11.77 4.78 -22.87
N LYS A 275 10.83 4.10 -23.52
CA LYS A 275 9.56 4.68 -23.97
C LYS A 275 8.41 3.72 -23.73
N LEU A 276 7.29 4.25 -23.24
CA LEU A 276 6.06 3.52 -22.98
C LEU A 276 5.01 3.83 -24.06
N PRO A 277 4.06 2.94 -24.33
CA PRO A 277 3.01 3.16 -25.33
C PRO A 277 2.23 4.46 -25.09
N GLY A 278 2.18 5.35 -26.09
CA GLY A 278 1.51 6.66 -26.00
C GLY A 278 2.24 7.72 -25.18
N LYS A 279 3.45 7.44 -24.68
CA LYS A 279 4.26 8.35 -23.85
C LYS A 279 5.54 8.77 -24.57
N GLY A 280 6.09 9.94 -24.23
CA GLY A 280 7.42 10.39 -24.65
C GLY A 280 8.57 9.53 -24.11
N TRP A 281 9.80 9.86 -24.51
CA TRP A 281 11.00 9.23 -23.97
C TRP A 281 11.27 9.65 -22.52
N GLU A 282 11.71 8.68 -21.72
CA GLU A 282 12.31 8.86 -20.39
C GLU A 282 13.81 8.54 -20.47
N TYR A 283 14.62 9.35 -19.79
CA TYR A 283 16.08 9.33 -19.84
C TYR A 283 16.68 9.12 -18.44
N MET A 284 17.75 8.33 -18.35
CA MET A 284 18.46 8.03 -17.10
C MET A 284 19.96 8.35 -17.19
N VAL A 285 20.52 8.80 -16.06
CA VAL A 285 21.97 8.98 -15.87
C VAL A 285 22.41 8.33 -14.56
N TYR A 286 23.47 7.54 -14.65
CA TYR A 286 23.98 6.72 -13.53
C TYR A 286 25.38 7.19 -13.11
N ASN A 287 25.69 7.16 -11.82
CA ASN A 287 27.04 7.45 -11.32
C ASN A 287 28.02 6.28 -11.56
N LYS A 288 29.24 6.39 -11.03
CA LYS A 288 30.29 5.34 -11.14
C LYS A 288 30.07 4.14 -10.21
N ALA A 289 29.13 4.24 -9.28
CA ALA A 289 28.67 3.16 -8.40
C ALA A 289 27.37 2.51 -8.91
N ASP A 290 26.94 2.80 -10.15
CA ASP A 290 25.74 2.26 -10.79
C ASP A 290 24.41 2.64 -10.10
N GLN A 291 24.43 3.72 -9.32
CA GLN A 291 23.24 4.35 -8.77
C GLN A 291 22.62 5.31 -9.78
N LEU A 292 21.29 5.30 -9.87
CA LEU A 292 20.50 6.21 -10.71
C LEU A 292 20.41 7.59 -10.04
N ILE A 293 21.10 8.59 -10.58
CA ILE A 293 21.20 9.92 -9.94
C ILE A 293 20.42 11.02 -10.66
N LEU A 294 20.00 10.80 -11.91
CA LEU A 294 19.17 11.74 -12.67
C LEU A 294 18.12 10.99 -13.52
N THR A 295 16.90 11.53 -13.55
CA THR A 295 15.83 11.15 -14.48
C THR A 295 15.19 12.36 -15.14
N GLN A 296 14.72 12.20 -16.38
CA GLN A 296 14.02 13.23 -17.13
C GLN A 296 13.02 12.56 -18.08
N ASP A 297 11.75 12.95 -18.02
CA ASP A 297 10.76 12.63 -19.04
C ASP A 297 10.72 13.72 -20.12
N THR A 298 9.85 13.56 -21.13
CA THR A 298 9.76 14.50 -22.25
C THR A 298 9.16 15.86 -21.85
N VAL A 299 8.33 15.93 -20.82
CA VAL A 299 7.75 17.19 -20.30
C VAL A 299 8.80 17.99 -19.51
N LEU A 300 9.56 17.32 -18.65
CA LEU A 300 10.71 17.89 -17.92
C LEU A 300 11.82 18.32 -18.89
N LYS A 301 12.08 17.53 -19.94
CA LYS A 301 13.01 17.91 -21.03
C LYS A 301 12.58 19.19 -21.74
N GLY A 302 11.29 19.37 -22.02
CA GLY A 302 10.74 20.60 -22.58
C GLY A 302 10.92 21.83 -21.69
N LYS A 303 11.05 21.64 -20.36
CA LYS A 303 11.36 22.68 -19.37
C LYS A 303 12.87 22.86 -19.12
N GLY A 304 13.72 22.02 -19.72
CA GLY A 304 15.16 21.99 -19.42
C GLY A 304 15.47 21.52 -17.99
N GLN A 305 14.67 20.59 -17.44
CA GLN A 305 14.75 20.14 -16.05
C GLN A 305 15.11 18.65 -15.95
N TRP A 306 15.84 18.30 -14.90
CA TRP A 306 16.08 16.91 -14.48
C TRP A 306 15.64 16.74 -13.03
N LEU A 307 14.96 15.65 -12.73
CA LEU A 307 14.85 15.14 -11.36
C LEU A 307 16.20 14.52 -10.98
N PHE A 308 16.60 14.64 -9.71
CA PHE A 308 17.83 14.04 -9.20
C PHE A 308 17.63 13.33 -7.85
N THR A 309 18.51 12.35 -7.61
CA THR A 309 18.63 11.62 -6.34
C THR A 309 20.08 11.71 -5.85
N LYS A 310 20.28 12.03 -4.58
CA LYS A 310 21.59 12.06 -3.91
C LYS A 310 21.72 10.93 -2.91
N TYR A 311 22.92 10.38 -2.82
CA TYR A 311 23.26 9.27 -1.94
C TYR A 311 24.36 9.66 -0.95
N ASP A 312 24.40 9.02 0.22
CA ASP A 312 25.58 9.04 1.10
C ASP A 312 26.62 7.98 0.73
N GLN A 313 27.74 7.98 1.45
CA GLN A 313 28.83 6.98 1.33
C GLN A 313 28.41 5.52 1.56
N PHE A 314 27.16 5.25 1.95
CA PHE A 314 26.60 3.91 2.15
C PHE A 314 25.49 3.57 1.16
N GLY A 315 25.21 4.44 0.17
CA GLY A 315 24.16 4.23 -0.82
C GLY A 315 22.74 4.56 -0.32
N ARG A 316 22.60 5.25 0.81
CA ARG A 316 21.28 5.68 1.32
C ARG A 316 20.88 7.01 0.68
N ILE A 317 19.62 7.16 0.27
CA ILE A 317 19.11 8.40 -0.36
C ILE A 317 19.08 9.51 0.70
N VAL A 318 19.86 10.58 0.51
CA VAL A 318 19.96 11.70 1.47
C VAL A 318 19.12 12.91 1.11
N TYR A 319 18.95 13.21 -0.18
CA TYR A 319 17.96 14.19 -0.65
C TYR A 319 17.65 14.00 -2.13
N THR A 320 16.46 14.43 -2.54
CA THR A 320 15.99 14.45 -3.93
C THR A 320 15.64 15.87 -4.36
N GLY A 321 15.44 16.12 -5.65
CA GLY A 321 15.01 17.43 -6.11
C GLY A 321 14.98 17.61 -7.62
N ILE A 322 14.94 18.87 -8.06
CA ILE A 322 15.03 19.26 -9.47
C ILE A 322 16.27 20.13 -9.69
N THR A 323 16.96 19.91 -10.81
CA THR A 323 18.00 20.80 -11.35
C THR A 323 17.56 21.33 -12.71
N ASN A 324 17.67 22.64 -12.90
CA ASN A 324 17.48 23.27 -14.20
C ASN A 324 18.79 23.12 -15.01
N ASN A 325 18.80 22.19 -15.96
CA ASN A 325 19.90 21.99 -16.91
C ASN A 325 19.37 21.43 -18.25
N PRO A 326 19.42 22.19 -19.36
CA PRO A 326 18.92 21.75 -20.66
C PRO A 326 19.85 20.76 -21.41
N ALA A 327 20.98 20.36 -20.80
CA ALA A 327 21.94 19.47 -21.43
C ALA A 327 21.38 18.05 -21.68
N SER A 328 21.84 17.42 -22.76
CA SER A 328 21.39 16.08 -23.18
C SER A 328 21.78 14.98 -22.18
N ARG A 329 21.09 13.83 -22.23
CA ARG A 329 21.41 12.63 -21.45
C ARG A 329 22.90 12.23 -21.55
N ALA A 330 23.47 12.30 -22.76
CA ALA A 330 24.89 12.00 -22.99
C ALA A 330 25.81 13.07 -22.37
N SER A 331 25.46 14.35 -22.49
CA SER A 331 26.19 15.47 -21.86
C SER A 331 26.19 15.34 -20.33
N MET A 332 25.04 15.02 -19.74
CA MET A 332 24.91 14.79 -18.29
C MET A 332 25.71 13.56 -17.85
N GLN A 333 25.66 12.45 -18.60
CA GLN A 333 26.49 11.27 -18.31
C GLN A 333 27.99 11.58 -18.36
N ASN A 334 28.44 12.43 -19.28
CA ASN A 334 29.84 12.88 -19.33
C ASN A 334 30.21 13.74 -18.11
N SER A 335 29.35 14.68 -17.70
CA SER A 335 29.54 15.48 -16.47
C SER A 335 29.59 14.62 -15.19
N VAL A 336 28.81 13.54 -15.16
CA VAL A 336 28.85 12.54 -14.08
C VAL A 336 30.15 11.71 -14.12
N ASN A 337 30.60 11.32 -15.32
CA ASN A 337 31.82 10.55 -15.50
C ASN A 337 33.09 11.33 -15.15
N ILE A 338 33.08 12.66 -15.24
CA ILE A 338 34.23 13.53 -14.89
C ILE A 338 34.28 13.84 -13.38
N ASN A 339 33.14 13.99 -12.69
CA ASN A 339 33.14 14.29 -11.25
C ASN A 339 33.76 13.15 -10.42
N ALA A 340 34.54 13.52 -9.39
CA ALA A 340 35.13 12.60 -8.43
C ALA A 340 34.20 12.30 -7.24
N ASN A 341 33.31 13.23 -6.90
CA ASN A 341 32.37 13.07 -5.79
C ASN A 341 31.17 12.22 -6.23
N LEU A 342 31.04 11.01 -5.68
CA LEU A 342 29.95 10.08 -5.99
C LEU A 342 28.76 10.19 -5.04
N TYR A 343 29.00 10.71 -3.84
CA TYR A 343 28.06 10.82 -2.73
C TYR A 343 28.18 12.18 -2.05
N GLU A 344 27.19 12.54 -1.24
CA GLU A 344 27.25 13.69 -0.33
C GLU A 344 27.67 13.27 1.09
N THR A 345 28.33 14.18 1.79
CA THR A 345 28.84 13.97 3.16
C THR A 345 28.03 14.81 4.15
N ARG A 346 27.90 14.32 5.39
CA ARG A 346 27.23 15.01 6.49
C ARG A 346 27.95 16.31 6.84
N THR A 347 27.23 17.42 6.99
CA THR A 347 27.77 18.68 7.52
C THR A 347 27.24 18.94 8.93
N ALA A 348 28.08 19.54 9.79
CA ALA A 348 27.68 19.86 11.17
C ALA A 348 26.71 21.06 11.22
N THR A 349 26.93 22.04 10.35
CA THR A 349 26.03 23.15 10.05
C THR A 349 25.25 22.88 8.75
N ALA A 350 24.34 23.78 8.36
CA ALA A 350 23.71 23.74 7.05
C ALA A 350 24.76 23.88 5.93
N GLY A 351 24.84 22.90 5.03
CA GLY A 351 25.72 22.94 3.86
C GLY A 351 25.16 23.79 2.72
N PHE A 352 23.83 23.94 2.65
CA PHE A 352 23.11 24.90 1.82
C PHE A 352 21.67 25.09 2.32
N THR A 353 20.98 26.11 1.81
CA THR A 353 19.55 26.37 2.08
C THR A 353 18.83 26.59 0.75
N LEU A 354 17.73 25.89 0.51
CA LEU A 354 16.87 26.00 -0.68
C LEU A 354 15.41 25.73 -0.30
N ASN A 355 14.46 26.38 -0.97
CA ASN A 355 13.02 26.25 -0.70
C ASN A 355 12.63 26.38 0.78
N GLY A 356 13.20 27.37 1.48
CA GLY A 356 13.03 27.56 2.92
C GLY A 356 13.73 26.53 3.83
N MET A 357 14.28 25.45 3.28
CA MET A 357 14.87 24.34 4.04
C MET A 357 16.40 24.40 4.02
N SER A 358 16.99 24.36 5.23
CA SER A 358 18.44 24.26 5.42
C SER A 358 18.87 22.80 5.49
N VAL A 359 19.76 22.36 4.60
CA VAL A 359 20.14 20.95 4.43
C VAL A 359 21.53 20.69 5.02
N ASN A 360 21.63 19.73 5.94
CA ASN A 360 22.89 19.40 6.63
C ASN A 360 23.70 18.31 5.88
N TYR A 361 23.87 18.52 4.57
CA TYR A 361 24.70 17.73 3.67
C TYR A 361 25.46 18.63 2.69
N THR A 362 26.54 18.12 2.11
CA THR A 362 27.24 18.76 0.99
C THR A 362 26.40 18.78 -0.29
N LYS A 363 26.90 19.50 -1.30
CA LYS A 363 26.35 19.57 -2.67
C LYS A 363 27.49 19.49 -3.71
N LEU A 364 28.25 18.40 -3.67
CA LEU A 364 29.50 18.21 -4.41
C LEU A 364 29.42 17.15 -5.52
N SER A 365 28.51 16.17 -5.39
CA SER A 365 28.24 15.20 -6.44
C SER A 365 27.43 15.84 -7.58
N THR A 366 27.46 15.26 -8.78
CA THR A 366 26.64 15.74 -9.91
C THR A 366 25.16 15.39 -9.68
N PRO A 367 24.18 16.26 -9.98
CA PRO A 367 24.32 17.69 -10.33
C PRO A 367 24.69 18.54 -9.12
N THR A 368 25.60 19.50 -9.30
CA THR A 368 25.99 20.49 -8.28
C THR A 368 25.05 21.71 -8.29
N GLY A 369 24.50 22.05 -9.46
CA GLY A 369 23.50 23.09 -9.67
C GLY A 369 22.07 22.70 -9.26
N VAL A 370 21.89 22.17 -8.05
CA VAL A 370 20.55 21.95 -7.47
C VAL A 370 19.81 23.29 -7.38
N THR A 371 18.61 23.35 -7.96
CA THR A 371 17.75 24.54 -7.97
C THR A 371 16.53 24.38 -7.06
N GLN A 372 16.02 23.16 -6.89
CA GLN A 372 14.94 22.82 -5.95
C GLN A 372 15.26 21.51 -5.23
N VAL A 373 14.90 21.42 -3.95
CA VAL A 373 14.89 20.16 -3.18
C VAL A 373 13.44 19.67 -3.08
N LEU A 374 13.22 18.36 -3.04
CA LEU A 374 11.89 17.74 -2.94
C LEU A 374 11.74 16.88 -1.67
N SER A 375 12.78 16.14 -1.29
CA SER A 375 12.85 15.45 0.02
C SER A 375 14.26 15.48 0.58
N VAL A 376 14.39 15.31 1.91
CA VAL A 376 15.66 15.19 2.62
C VAL A 376 15.53 14.13 3.71
N ASN A 377 16.37 13.11 3.70
CA ASN A 377 16.37 12.04 4.69
C ASN A 377 17.62 12.12 5.57
N TYR A 378 17.46 11.87 6.86
CA TYR A 378 18.55 11.81 7.83
C TYR A 378 18.56 10.47 8.54
N TYR A 379 19.76 9.91 8.62
CA TYR A 379 20.05 8.65 9.29
C TYR A 379 21.04 8.88 10.44
N ASP A 380 21.19 7.86 11.29
CA ASP A 380 22.20 7.76 12.37
C ASP A 380 22.00 8.72 13.56
N ASN A 381 21.88 10.02 13.31
CA ASN A 381 21.79 11.09 14.31
C ASN A 381 20.85 12.21 13.84
N TYR A 382 19.93 12.63 14.74
CA TYR A 382 19.01 13.75 14.54
C TYR A 382 19.80 15.07 14.46
N PRO A 383 19.81 15.80 13.32
CA PRO A 383 20.42 17.13 13.25
C PRO A 383 19.59 18.14 14.06
N ALA A 384 20.27 19.07 14.73
CA ALA A 384 19.61 20.11 15.50
C ALA A 384 19.03 21.20 14.59
N TYR A 385 17.69 21.34 14.59
CA TYR A 385 16.97 22.48 14.03
C TYR A 385 16.10 23.12 15.10
N SER A 386 15.86 24.43 14.97
CA SER A 386 14.97 25.21 15.85
C SER A 386 13.50 24.78 15.80
N PHE A 387 13.08 24.09 14.73
CA PHE A 387 11.73 23.55 14.56
C PHE A 387 11.59 22.07 15.00
N ASN A 388 12.65 21.44 15.49
CA ASN A 388 12.55 20.06 15.98
C ASN A 388 11.62 19.99 17.20
N PRO A 389 10.75 18.96 17.32
CA PRO A 389 10.12 18.64 18.59
C PRO A 389 11.18 18.27 19.63
N ALA A 390 10.89 18.52 20.91
CA ALA A 390 11.76 18.11 22.00
C ALA A 390 11.99 16.60 21.97
N PHE A 391 13.25 16.16 22.09
CA PHE A 391 13.58 14.74 22.04
C PHE A 391 13.02 14.00 23.28
N PRO A 392 12.15 12.99 23.11
CA PRO A 392 11.56 12.26 24.23
C PRO A 392 12.62 11.37 24.91
N SER A 393 12.69 11.43 26.24
CA SER A 393 13.57 10.53 27.03
C SER A 393 13.00 9.10 27.13
N ALA A 394 11.67 8.99 27.21
CA ALA A 394 10.93 7.73 27.18
C ALA A 394 9.62 7.91 26.39
N ILE A 395 9.12 6.83 25.79
CA ILE A 395 7.82 6.76 25.11
C ILE A 395 7.04 5.57 25.68
N GLN A 396 5.81 5.81 26.15
CA GLN A 396 4.99 4.82 26.89
C GLN A 396 5.75 4.06 28.02
N GLY A 397 6.78 4.68 28.60
CA GLY A 397 7.64 4.10 29.65
C GLY A 397 8.98 3.52 29.15
N GLU A 398 9.12 3.21 27.86
CA GLU A 398 10.35 2.63 27.29
C GLU A 398 11.40 3.72 26.97
N PRO A 399 12.66 3.59 27.43
CA PRO A 399 13.72 4.57 27.14
C PRO A 399 14.07 4.65 25.65
N VAL A 400 14.05 5.87 25.09
CA VAL A 400 14.27 6.10 23.65
C VAL A 400 15.76 5.99 23.30
N LEU A 401 16.05 5.29 22.20
CA LEU A 401 17.40 5.12 21.67
C LEU A 401 17.89 6.40 20.98
N SER A 402 19.11 6.82 21.32
CA SER A 402 19.74 8.01 20.74
C SER A 402 20.90 7.67 19.81
N GLY A 403 21.45 8.68 19.12
CA GLY A 403 22.66 8.53 18.31
C GLY A 403 23.96 8.44 19.14
N THR A 404 23.90 8.74 20.43
CA THR A 404 24.97 8.46 21.40
C THR A 404 24.87 7.00 21.84
N PRO A 405 25.94 6.19 21.71
CA PRO A 405 25.93 4.80 22.15
C PRO A 405 25.66 4.65 23.65
N THR A 406 24.82 3.67 24.01
CA THR A 406 24.74 3.15 25.39
C THR A 406 26.02 2.38 25.76
N ALA A 407 26.17 1.96 27.02
CA ALA A 407 27.30 1.14 27.45
C ALA A 407 27.46 -0.16 26.62
N ASP A 408 26.34 -0.79 26.24
CA ASP A 408 26.26 -1.93 25.32
C ASP A 408 26.62 -1.60 23.85
N GLY A 409 26.90 -0.33 23.54
CA GLY A 409 27.17 0.15 22.18
C GLY A 409 25.92 0.39 21.31
N ARG A 410 24.70 0.29 21.85
CA ARG A 410 23.45 0.46 21.09
C ARG A 410 23.22 1.94 20.78
N SER A 411 22.86 2.27 19.54
CA SER A 411 22.53 3.65 19.11
C SER A 411 21.68 3.61 17.83
N THR A 412 21.11 4.74 17.42
CA THR A 412 20.36 4.88 16.15
C THR A 412 21.21 4.79 14.88
N LYS A 413 22.51 4.43 14.99
CA LYS A 413 23.41 4.25 13.84
C LYS A 413 22.90 3.15 12.91
N GLY A 414 22.74 3.49 11.64
CA GLY A 414 22.09 2.68 10.60
C GLY A 414 20.64 3.03 10.34
N LEU A 415 19.91 3.58 11.32
CA LEU A 415 18.45 3.78 11.25
C LEU A 415 18.06 5.13 10.62
N PRO A 416 16.92 5.20 9.89
CA PRO A 416 16.34 6.46 9.42
C PRO A 416 15.66 7.21 10.58
N VAL A 417 16.22 8.34 10.99
CA VAL A 417 15.76 9.09 12.17
C VAL A 417 14.79 10.22 11.82
N MET A 418 14.95 10.86 10.66
CA MET A 418 14.10 11.97 10.21
C MET A 418 13.95 11.97 8.68
N SER A 419 12.80 12.41 8.18
CA SER A 419 12.57 12.64 6.74
C SER A 419 11.72 13.90 6.54
N PHE A 420 12.19 14.82 5.70
CA PHE A 420 11.48 16.04 5.33
C PHE A 420 10.98 15.90 3.90
N VAL A 421 9.70 16.16 3.67
CA VAL A 421 9.06 16.06 2.35
C VAL A 421 8.41 17.40 2.04
N LYS A 422 8.85 18.03 0.95
CA LYS A 422 8.29 19.29 0.45
C LYS A 422 6.95 19.03 -0.23
N ASN A 423 6.08 20.01 -0.24
CA ASN A 423 5.02 20.08 -1.22
C ASN A 423 5.60 20.34 -2.63
N ILE A 424 4.92 19.88 -3.68
CA ILE A 424 5.38 20.07 -5.05
C ILE A 424 5.05 21.49 -5.52
N GLU A 425 3.83 21.94 -5.26
CA GLU A 425 3.28 23.21 -5.75
C GLU A 425 3.64 24.44 -4.89
N ASP A 426 3.95 24.27 -3.61
CA ASP A 426 4.40 25.35 -2.71
C ASP A 426 5.65 24.96 -1.89
N ASP A 427 6.28 25.93 -1.23
CA ASP A 427 7.53 25.73 -0.45
C ASP A 427 7.29 25.32 1.02
N ASN A 428 6.10 24.78 1.35
CA ASN A 428 5.84 24.19 2.67
C ASN A 428 6.37 22.74 2.75
N TRP A 429 6.56 22.26 3.99
CA TRP A 429 7.25 20.98 4.27
C TRP A 429 6.59 20.19 5.40
N THR A 430 6.24 18.92 5.14
CA THR A 430 6.02 17.92 6.18
C THR A 430 7.36 17.42 6.72
N LYS A 431 7.47 17.20 8.04
CA LYS A 431 8.72 16.86 8.73
C LYS A 431 8.50 15.70 9.69
N ASN A 432 8.99 14.53 9.29
CA ASN A 432 8.82 13.26 9.99
C ASN A 432 10.03 12.96 10.88
N TYR A 433 9.76 12.39 12.05
CA TYR A 433 10.73 11.93 13.05
C TYR A 433 10.33 10.53 13.50
N ASN A 434 11.27 9.58 13.53
CA ASN A 434 11.07 8.21 13.99
C ASN A 434 11.84 7.98 15.29
N TYR A 435 11.20 7.42 16.31
CA TYR A 435 11.80 7.14 17.62
C TYR A 435 11.82 5.63 17.90
N TYR A 436 12.95 5.15 18.44
CA TYR A 436 13.27 3.73 18.55
C TYR A 436 13.45 3.28 20.01
N ASP A 437 13.12 2.03 20.31
CA ASP A 437 13.45 1.39 21.59
C ASP A 437 14.89 0.86 21.64
N GLN A 438 15.28 0.29 22.78
CA GLN A 438 16.59 -0.34 23.00
C GLN A 438 16.83 -1.64 22.19
N LYS A 439 15.87 -2.06 21.34
CA LYS A 439 15.98 -3.15 20.36
C LYS A 439 16.02 -2.64 18.91
N GLY A 440 15.84 -1.33 18.66
CA GLY A 440 15.77 -0.75 17.32
C GLY A 440 14.39 -0.85 16.65
N ARG A 441 13.32 -1.10 17.42
CA ARG A 441 11.92 -1.11 16.94
C ARG A 441 11.34 0.31 17.05
N VAL A 442 10.54 0.75 16.09
CA VAL A 442 9.84 2.05 16.16
C VAL A 442 8.79 1.99 17.27
N ILE A 443 8.92 2.83 18.28
CA ILE A 443 7.94 3.00 19.38
C ILE A 443 7.20 4.33 19.33
N GLY A 444 7.64 5.26 18.47
CA GLY A 444 6.85 6.44 18.16
C GLY A 444 7.29 7.16 16.90
N THR A 445 6.38 7.97 16.37
CA THR A 445 6.59 8.85 15.22
C THR A 445 6.05 10.25 15.53
N HIS A 446 6.59 11.26 14.86
CA HIS A 446 6.09 12.63 14.89
C HIS A 446 6.14 13.19 13.46
N SER A 447 5.00 13.59 12.91
CA SER A 447 4.83 14.21 11.61
C SER A 447 4.41 15.66 11.86
N VAL A 448 5.33 16.63 11.73
CA VAL A 448 4.94 18.05 11.69
C VAL A 448 4.41 18.35 10.29
N ASN A 449 3.14 18.73 10.19
CA ASN A 449 2.46 18.88 8.91
C ASN A 449 2.84 20.19 8.20
N HIS A 450 2.36 20.37 6.96
CA HIS A 450 2.69 21.53 6.13
C HIS A 450 2.10 22.86 6.62
N LEU A 451 1.12 22.82 7.54
CA LEU A 451 0.46 23.97 8.19
C LEU A 451 1.03 24.26 9.62
N GLY A 452 2.02 23.48 10.07
CA GLY A 452 2.72 23.67 11.35
C GLY A 452 2.07 23.02 12.57
N GLY A 453 0.94 22.33 12.42
CA GLY A 453 0.48 21.34 13.42
C GLY A 453 1.26 20.03 13.30
N TYR A 454 0.79 18.98 13.99
CA TYR A 454 1.47 17.68 13.95
C TYR A 454 0.55 16.50 14.25
N THR A 455 0.97 15.32 13.79
CA THR A 455 0.50 14.01 14.24
C THR A 455 1.65 13.33 14.98
N ARG A 456 1.46 13.00 16.26
CA ARG A 456 2.42 12.22 17.06
C ARG A 456 1.78 10.91 17.48
N THR A 457 2.36 9.80 17.04
CA THR A 457 1.90 8.45 17.39
C THR A 457 2.93 7.79 18.30
N GLU A 458 2.49 7.21 19.41
CA GLU A 458 3.31 6.48 20.38
C GLU A 458 2.72 5.08 20.58
N SER A 459 3.54 4.03 20.79
CA SER A 459 3.05 2.66 20.96
C SER A 459 3.78 1.89 22.06
N GLU A 460 3.01 1.22 22.91
CA GLU A 460 3.50 0.17 23.80
C GLU A 460 3.55 -1.14 23.01
N LEU A 461 4.74 -1.70 22.80
CA LEU A 461 4.94 -2.95 22.08
C LEU A 461 5.08 -4.14 23.03
N ASP A 462 4.62 -5.32 22.62
CA ASP A 462 4.90 -6.58 23.31
C ASP A 462 6.37 -7.02 23.16
N PHE A 463 6.68 -8.25 23.58
CA PHE A 463 8.03 -8.80 23.44
C PHE A 463 8.47 -8.94 21.97
N THR A 464 7.55 -9.31 21.07
CA THR A 464 7.79 -9.54 19.63
C THR A 464 7.89 -8.25 18.82
N GLY A 465 7.16 -7.19 19.22
CA GLY A 465 7.03 -5.94 18.47
C GLY A 465 5.61 -5.60 18.03
N ILE A 466 4.60 -6.35 18.48
CA ILE A 466 3.20 -6.08 18.17
C ILE A 466 2.65 -5.03 19.16
N PRO A 467 1.91 -3.99 18.70
CA PRO A 467 1.34 -2.99 19.60
C PRO A 467 0.27 -3.58 20.52
N LYS A 468 0.42 -3.40 21.83
CA LYS A 468 -0.68 -3.61 22.80
C LYS A 468 -1.56 -2.37 22.92
N LYS A 469 -0.95 -1.19 22.76
CA LYS A 469 -1.58 0.11 22.93
C LYS A 469 -0.91 1.11 21.98
N THR A 470 -1.71 1.96 21.35
CA THR A 470 -1.22 3.08 20.53
C THR A 470 -1.91 4.36 20.96
N VAL A 471 -1.19 5.48 21.03
CA VAL A 471 -1.71 6.81 21.37
C VAL A 471 -1.32 7.78 20.27
N THR A 472 -2.31 8.33 19.57
CA THR A 472 -2.11 9.30 18.49
C THR A 472 -2.66 10.65 18.92
N LEU A 473 -1.78 11.66 19.06
CA LEU A 473 -2.17 13.05 19.25
C LEU A 473 -2.07 13.79 17.92
N HIS A 474 -3.17 14.36 17.44
CA HIS A 474 -3.23 15.10 16.17
C HIS A 474 -3.66 16.56 16.37
N LYS A 475 -3.06 17.45 15.57
CA LYS A 475 -3.41 18.87 15.39
C LYS A 475 -3.20 19.27 13.93
N ARG A 476 -4.10 20.08 13.36
CA ARG A 476 -3.83 20.77 12.08
C ARG A 476 -2.89 21.96 12.29
N LEU A 477 -3.10 22.78 13.32
CA LEU A 477 -2.28 23.94 13.67
C LEU A 477 -1.66 23.81 15.08
N VAL A 478 -0.47 24.40 15.29
CA VAL A 478 0.27 24.30 16.57
C VAL A 478 -0.54 24.72 17.81
N ASN A 479 -1.34 25.79 17.67
CA ASN A 479 -2.12 26.39 18.74
C ASN A 479 -3.54 25.80 18.92
N GLU A 480 -3.98 24.90 18.02
CA GLU A 480 -5.26 24.20 18.20
C GLU A 480 -5.19 23.23 19.40
N PRO A 481 -6.31 22.94 20.07
CA PRO A 481 -6.35 21.93 21.14
C PRO A 481 -6.22 20.49 20.60
N GLY A 482 -6.57 20.26 19.32
CA GLY A 482 -6.41 18.98 18.63
C GLY A 482 -7.29 17.85 19.15
N VAL A 483 -6.94 16.62 18.81
CA VAL A 483 -7.63 15.39 19.23
C VAL A 483 -6.61 14.32 19.65
N THR A 484 -6.87 13.64 20.77
CA THR A 484 -6.14 12.44 21.18
C THR A 484 -6.95 11.21 20.80
N ILE A 485 -6.30 10.20 20.24
CA ILE A 485 -6.85 8.85 20.05
C ILE A 485 -6.03 7.89 20.90
N THR A 486 -6.68 7.01 21.66
CA THR A 486 -6.02 5.87 22.30
C THR A 486 -6.65 4.57 21.79
N GLU A 487 -5.81 3.69 21.26
CA GLU A 487 -6.18 2.35 20.82
C GLU A 487 -5.56 1.31 21.76
N GLY A 488 -6.28 0.20 21.97
CA GLY A 488 -5.83 -0.95 22.74
C GLY A 488 -6.13 -2.25 22.01
N PHE A 489 -5.21 -3.21 22.06
CA PHE A 489 -5.25 -4.44 21.28
C PHE A 489 -5.02 -5.65 22.19
N GLU A 490 -5.94 -6.61 22.16
CA GLU A 490 -5.87 -7.83 22.97
C GLU A 490 -5.71 -9.04 22.04
N TYR A 491 -4.71 -9.90 22.33
CA TYR A 491 -4.33 -11.01 21.47
C TYR A 491 -4.26 -12.35 22.20
N ASP A 492 -4.60 -13.42 21.50
CA ASP A 492 -4.52 -14.80 22.00
C ASP A 492 -3.07 -15.31 22.16
N HIS A 493 -2.90 -16.59 22.49
CA HIS A 493 -1.58 -17.21 22.72
C HIS A 493 -0.71 -17.38 21.46
N GLN A 494 -1.24 -17.13 20.26
CA GLN A 494 -0.49 -17.11 18.98
C GLN A 494 -0.53 -15.71 18.33
N ASN A 495 -0.76 -14.66 19.13
CA ASN A 495 -0.80 -13.26 18.72
C ASN A 495 -1.85 -12.94 17.62
N ARG A 496 -3.00 -13.63 17.60
CA ARG A 496 -4.18 -13.25 16.79
C ARG A 496 -5.04 -12.23 17.54
N LEU A 497 -5.48 -11.17 16.85
CA LEU A 497 -6.22 -10.03 17.42
C LEU A 497 -7.65 -10.45 17.84
N LEU A 498 -7.89 -10.56 19.15
CA LEU A 498 -9.21 -10.87 19.71
C LEU A 498 -10.08 -9.62 19.86
N VAL A 499 -9.52 -8.51 20.36
CA VAL A 499 -10.30 -7.28 20.63
C VAL A 499 -9.50 -6.04 20.24
N HIS A 500 -10.15 -5.10 19.55
CA HIS A 500 -9.63 -3.76 19.27
C HIS A 500 -10.52 -2.70 19.95
N LYS A 501 -9.91 -1.94 20.85
CA LYS A 501 -10.50 -0.85 21.63
C LYS A 501 -10.02 0.48 21.08
N HIS A 502 -10.88 1.49 21.10
CA HIS A 502 -10.61 2.84 20.59
C HIS A 502 -11.27 3.88 21.49
N GLN A 503 -10.58 5.00 21.72
CA GLN A 503 -11.02 6.11 22.56
C GLN A 503 -10.64 7.42 21.87
N VAL A 504 -11.51 8.43 21.95
CA VAL A 504 -11.29 9.77 21.40
C VAL A 504 -11.38 10.77 22.54
N ASP A 505 -10.31 11.55 22.75
CA ASP A 505 -10.09 12.37 23.94
C ASP A 505 -10.46 11.61 25.23
N ASP A 506 -11.10 12.26 26.20
CA ASP A 506 -11.50 11.65 27.48
C ASP A 506 -12.84 10.89 27.42
N LYS A 507 -13.37 10.60 26.21
CA LYS A 507 -14.68 9.95 26.02
C LYS A 507 -14.65 8.46 26.38
N PRO A 508 -15.79 7.78 26.58
CA PRO A 508 -15.81 6.35 26.92
C PRO A 508 -15.17 5.48 25.83
N VAL A 509 -14.29 4.56 26.25
CA VAL A 509 -13.64 3.57 25.37
C VAL A 509 -14.70 2.74 24.65
N GLN A 510 -14.63 2.70 23.32
CA GLN A 510 -15.45 1.82 22.49
C GLN A 510 -14.68 0.56 22.10
N ILE A 511 -15.39 -0.56 21.97
CA ILE A 511 -14.87 -1.75 21.32
C ILE A 511 -15.24 -1.64 19.84
N LEU A 512 -14.25 -1.35 18.98
CA LEU A 512 -14.46 -1.30 17.54
C LEU A 512 -14.77 -2.69 17.00
N THR A 513 -13.99 -3.68 17.41
CA THR A 513 -14.21 -5.09 17.01
C THR A 513 -13.85 -6.11 18.10
N GLU A 514 -14.63 -7.20 18.14
CA GLU A 514 -14.28 -8.48 18.77
C GLU A 514 -14.27 -9.58 17.69
N ASN A 515 -13.17 -10.33 17.57
CA ASN A 515 -13.01 -11.40 16.57
C ASN A 515 -13.08 -12.80 17.20
N SER A 516 -13.71 -13.73 16.47
CA SER A 516 -13.65 -15.18 16.72
C SER A 516 -13.00 -15.89 15.53
N TYR A 517 -12.21 -16.93 15.80
CA TYR A 517 -11.49 -17.69 14.78
C TYR A 517 -11.83 -19.18 14.83
N ASN A 518 -11.79 -19.87 13.68
CA ASN A 518 -11.84 -21.34 13.64
C ASN A 518 -10.47 -21.98 13.91
N GLU A 519 -10.43 -23.31 14.01
CA GLU A 519 -9.21 -24.07 14.26
C GLU A 519 -8.13 -23.96 13.17
N LEU A 520 -8.44 -23.35 12.02
CA LEU A 520 -7.52 -22.99 10.94
C LEU A 520 -7.03 -21.52 11.00
N ALA A 521 -7.35 -20.80 12.09
CA ALA A 521 -7.11 -19.37 12.28
C ALA A 521 -7.80 -18.43 11.27
N GLN A 522 -8.88 -18.89 10.60
CA GLN A 522 -9.73 -18.04 9.77
C GLN A 522 -10.79 -17.33 10.63
N LEU A 523 -11.07 -16.06 10.35
CA LEU A 523 -12.07 -15.24 11.06
C LEU A 523 -13.48 -15.78 10.79
N THR A 524 -14.19 -16.27 11.81
CA THR A 524 -15.57 -16.79 11.66
C THR A 524 -16.64 -15.81 12.09
N ASN A 525 -16.35 -14.95 13.06
CA ASN A 525 -17.26 -13.89 13.48
C ASN A 525 -16.49 -12.62 13.81
N LYS A 526 -17.01 -11.46 13.39
CA LYS A 526 -16.59 -10.14 13.84
C LYS A 526 -17.78 -9.42 14.47
N LYS A 527 -17.78 -9.15 15.77
CA LYS A 527 -18.68 -8.15 16.36
C LYS A 527 -18.10 -6.77 16.12
N VAL A 528 -18.94 -5.77 15.84
CA VAL A 528 -18.50 -4.38 15.66
C VAL A 528 -19.34 -3.39 16.46
N GLY A 529 -18.71 -2.32 16.92
CA GLY A 529 -19.36 -1.20 17.62
C GLY A 529 -20.00 -1.58 18.96
N ASN A 530 -19.27 -2.30 19.80
CA ASN A 530 -19.77 -2.93 21.02
C ASN A 530 -21.03 -3.78 20.74
N ASN A 531 -20.88 -4.75 19.83
CA ASN A 531 -21.94 -5.64 19.34
C ASN A 531 -23.20 -4.91 18.81
N LEU A 532 -23.03 -3.77 18.14
CA LEU A 532 -24.08 -3.09 17.37
C LEU A 532 -24.51 -3.94 16.16
N GLN A 533 -23.52 -4.58 15.54
CA GLN A 533 -23.69 -5.65 14.58
C GLN A 533 -22.70 -6.78 14.91
N SER A 534 -23.02 -7.99 14.48
CA SER A 534 -22.13 -9.14 14.51
C SER A 534 -22.15 -9.76 13.12
N ILE A 535 -20.98 -10.08 12.58
CA ILE A 535 -20.77 -10.37 11.16
C ILE A 535 -20.16 -11.77 11.06
N ASP A 536 -20.95 -12.73 10.57
CA ASP A 536 -20.54 -14.12 10.41
C ASP A 536 -19.89 -14.33 9.03
N TYR A 537 -18.72 -14.95 8.95
CA TYR A 537 -18.00 -15.21 7.70
C TYR A 537 -17.88 -16.72 7.44
N ALA A 538 -18.08 -17.14 6.19
CA ALA A 538 -17.89 -18.52 5.75
C ALA A 538 -16.96 -18.60 4.53
N TYR A 539 -16.20 -19.69 4.42
CA TYR A 539 -15.21 -19.92 3.37
C TYR A 539 -15.38 -21.29 2.72
N ASN A 540 -14.87 -21.45 1.50
CA ASN A 540 -14.67 -22.76 0.88
C ASN A 540 -13.33 -23.40 1.30
N ILE A 541 -13.11 -24.64 0.85
CA ILE A 541 -11.86 -25.41 1.03
C ILE A 541 -10.60 -24.71 0.48
N ARG A 542 -10.73 -23.83 -0.53
CA ARG A 542 -9.64 -23.02 -1.09
C ARG A 542 -9.34 -21.75 -0.27
N GLY A 543 -10.07 -21.52 0.83
CA GLY A 543 -9.94 -20.34 1.69
C GLY A 543 -10.63 -19.08 1.16
N TRP A 544 -11.37 -19.19 0.04
CA TRP A 544 -12.11 -18.06 -0.54
C TRP A 544 -13.40 -17.83 0.25
N LEU A 545 -13.77 -16.56 0.47
CA LEU A 545 -15.02 -16.20 1.13
C LEU A 545 -16.21 -16.69 0.28
N THR A 546 -17.19 -17.34 0.90
CA THR A 546 -18.43 -17.77 0.24
C THR A 546 -19.66 -17.03 0.75
N ASP A 547 -19.69 -16.60 2.01
CA ASP A 547 -20.87 -15.97 2.60
C ASP A 547 -20.51 -14.95 3.70
N ILE A 548 -21.30 -13.89 3.82
CA ILE A 548 -21.36 -12.97 4.98
C ILE A 548 -22.78 -13.04 5.56
N ASN A 549 -22.93 -13.25 6.87
CA ASN A 549 -24.21 -13.48 7.54
C ASN A 549 -25.03 -14.58 6.83
N LYS A 550 -24.39 -15.74 6.63
CA LYS A 550 -24.89 -16.88 5.85
C LYS A 550 -26.30 -17.34 6.24
N ALA A 551 -26.53 -17.48 7.54
CA ALA A 551 -27.80 -17.99 8.06
C ALA A 551 -28.96 -17.01 7.85
N GLN A 552 -28.67 -15.73 7.67
CA GLN A 552 -29.65 -14.66 7.57
C GLN A 552 -30.13 -14.41 6.13
N MET A 553 -29.40 -14.90 5.12
CA MET A 553 -29.80 -14.79 3.70
C MET A 553 -31.24 -15.28 3.46
N SER A 554 -31.67 -16.34 4.14
CA SER A 554 -33.03 -16.91 4.06
C SER A 554 -34.00 -16.45 5.17
N VAL A 555 -33.67 -15.42 5.94
CA VAL A 555 -34.52 -14.91 7.05
C VAL A 555 -35.18 -13.60 6.62
N PRO A 556 -36.52 -13.43 6.70
CA PRO A 556 -37.21 -12.26 6.15
C PRO A 556 -36.67 -10.90 6.60
N ASP A 557 -36.40 -10.72 7.90
CA ASP A 557 -35.88 -9.50 8.52
C ASP A 557 -34.34 -9.51 8.71
N LEU A 558 -33.64 -10.43 8.02
CA LEU A 558 -32.22 -10.73 8.21
C LEU A 558 -31.83 -11.03 9.68
N GLY A 559 -32.79 -11.38 10.56
CA GLY A 559 -32.55 -11.58 11.99
C GLY A 559 -31.89 -10.38 12.68
N GLY A 560 -32.18 -9.15 12.24
CA GLY A 560 -31.59 -7.92 12.78
C GLY A 560 -30.17 -7.59 12.30
N LYS A 561 -29.63 -8.33 11.32
CA LYS A 561 -28.42 -7.92 10.57
C LYS A 561 -28.82 -6.90 9.50
N LEU A 562 -27.98 -5.91 9.21
CA LEU A 562 -28.25 -4.97 8.11
C LEU A 562 -27.86 -5.49 6.72
N PHE A 563 -27.05 -6.56 6.63
CA PHE A 563 -26.52 -7.06 5.38
C PHE A 563 -26.30 -8.58 5.42
N SER A 564 -26.55 -9.25 4.28
CA SER A 564 -26.18 -10.64 4.04
C SER A 564 -25.69 -10.79 2.59
N TYR A 565 -24.64 -11.58 2.39
CA TYR A 565 -23.90 -11.71 1.12
C TYR A 565 -23.59 -13.18 0.84
N LYS A 566 -23.65 -13.59 -0.43
CA LYS A 566 -23.15 -14.90 -0.88
C LYS A 566 -22.40 -14.76 -2.21
N ILE A 567 -21.23 -15.36 -2.29
CA ILE A 567 -20.36 -15.41 -3.45
C ILE A 567 -20.40 -16.82 -4.05
N LYS A 568 -20.55 -16.92 -5.37
CA LYS A 568 -20.55 -18.18 -6.11
C LYS A 568 -19.45 -18.15 -7.18
N TYR A 569 -18.50 -19.07 -7.04
CA TYR A 569 -17.44 -19.29 -8.04
C TYR A 569 -17.93 -20.29 -9.08
N ASN A 570 -18.18 -21.52 -8.63
CA ASN A 570 -18.55 -22.68 -9.44
C ASN A 570 -20.05 -23.00 -9.45
N GLN A 571 -20.91 -22.04 -9.07
CA GLN A 571 -22.38 -22.20 -9.06
C GLN A 571 -23.04 -21.03 -9.79
N VAL A 572 -24.07 -21.32 -10.59
CA VAL A 572 -24.93 -20.33 -11.26
C VAL A 572 -26.37 -20.71 -10.96
N ASN A 573 -27.10 -19.79 -10.30
CA ASN A 573 -28.47 -19.99 -9.82
C ASN A 573 -29.45 -18.97 -10.44
N GLY A 574 -28.93 -17.97 -11.15
CA GLY A 574 -29.69 -16.99 -11.91
C GLY A 574 -29.85 -17.38 -13.36
N ILE A 575 -30.28 -16.42 -14.16
CA ILE A 575 -30.37 -16.57 -15.62
C ILE A 575 -28.97 -16.42 -16.24
N GLU A 576 -28.63 -17.27 -17.22
CA GLU A 576 -27.32 -17.20 -17.90
C GLU A 576 -27.12 -15.88 -18.66
N ASN A 577 -28.21 -15.34 -19.23
CA ASN A 577 -28.19 -14.17 -20.09
C ASN A 577 -29.63 -13.59 -20.17
N PRO A 578 -29.87 -12.32 -19.80
CA PRO A 578 -31.22 -11.72 -19.85
C PRO A 578 -31.72 -11.43 -21.26
N ASP A 579 -30.82 -11.35 -22.25
CA ASP A 579 -31.17 -11.07 -23.64
C ASP A 579 -30.11 -11.67 -24.58
N PRO A 580 -30.25 -12.95 -24.97
CA PRO A 580 -29.28 -13.63 -25.83
C PRO A 580 -29.14 -13.04 -27.24
N ALA A 581 -30.07 -12.19 -27.67
CA ALA A 581 -30.00 -11.50 -28.96
C ALA A 581 -29.13 -10.24 -28.85
N LEU A 582 -29.31 -9.44 -27.79
CA LEU A 582 -28.52 -8.24 -27.52
C LEU A 582 -27.11 -8.56 -27.00
N PHE A 583 -26.96 -9.64 -26.22
CA PHE A 583 -25.71 -10.02 -25.56
C PHE A 583 -25.17 -11.38 -26.01
N LEU A 584 -25.14 -11.60 -27.32
CA LEU A 584 -24.72 -12.86 -27.94
C LEU A 584 -23.37 -13.37 -27.39
N GLY A 585 -23.35 -14.62 -26.94
CA GLY A 585 -22.15 -15.31 -26.43
C GLY A 585 -21.73 -14.97 -24.99
N LYS A 586 -22.30 -13.92 -24.37
CA LYS A 586 -21.94 -13.45 -23.03
C LYS A 586 -22.69 -14.18 -21.90
N ASN A 587 -22.72 -15.50 -21.93
CA ASN A 587 -23.44 -16.27 -20.90
C ASN A 587 -22.61 -16.37 -19.61
N VAL A 588 -23.27 -16.14 -18.46
CA VAL A 588 -22.75 -16.45 -17.11
C VAL A 588 -22.52 -17.95 -17.00
N LYS A 589 -21.36 -18.37 -16.48
CA LYS A 589 -20.95 -19.78 -16.40
C LYS A 589 -20.22 -20.07 -15.10
N PRO A 590 -20.32 -21.29 -14.53
CA PRO A 590 -19.49 -21.72 -13.43
C PRO A 590 -17.99 -21.51 -13.70
N LYS A 591 -17.28 -20.95 -12.73
CA LYS A 591 -15.84 -20.69 -12.75
C LYS A 591 -15.11 -21.50 -11.70
N TYR A 592 -13.96 -22.04 -12.09
CA TYR A 592 -13.09 -22.87 -11.26
C TYR A 592 -11.71 -22.23 -11.07
N ASN A 593 -11.32 -21.31 -11.97
CA ASN A 593 -10.09 -20.52 -11.93
C ASN A 593 -10.16 -19.27 -11.02
N GLY A 594 -10.96 -19.31 -9.94
CA GLY A 594 -11.05 -18.23 -8.95
C GLY A 594 -11.91 -17.01 -9.34
N ASN A 595 -12.34 -16.89 -10.60
CA ASN A 595 -13.35 -15.91 -10.98
C ASN A 595 -14.70 -16.18 -10.29
N ILE A 596 -15.48 -15.12 -10.05
CA ILE A 596 -16.79 -15.19 -9.41
C ILE A 596 -17.85 -15.22 -10.52
N ALA A 597 -18.66 -16.28 -10.57
CA ALA A 597 -19.75 -16.39 -11.54
C ALA A 597 -21.00 -15.60 -11.10
N GLU A 598 -21.33 -15.57 -9.81
CA GLU A 598 -22.45 -14.79 -9.28
C GLU A 598 -22.21 -14.27 -7.86
N VAL A 599 -22.90 -13.19 -7.50
CA VAL A 599 -23.08 -12.74 -6.10
C VAL A 599 -24.55 -12.47 -5.80
N ASP A 600 -25.00 -12.89 -4.62
CA ASP A 600 -26.34 -12.64 -4.07
C ASP A 600 -26.22 -11.76 -2.84
N TRP A 601 -27.08 -10.74 -2.69
CA TRP A 601 -27.11 -9.88 -1.50
C TRP A 601 -28.50 -9.45 -1.07
N ARG A 602 -28.62 -9.16 0.22
CA ARG A 602 -29.79 -8.54 0.85
C ARG A 602 -29.30 -7.49 1.83
N ALA A 603 -29.86 -6.28 1.76
CA ALA A 603 -29.46 -5.14 2.56
C ALA A 603 -30.68 -4.43 3.15
N VAL A 604 -30.60 -3.98 4.40
CA VAL A 604 -31.57 -3.06 5.00
C VAL A 604 -31.08 -1.65 4.65
N GLU A 605 -31.80 -0.98 3.75
CA GLU A 605 -31.43 0.34 3.21
C GLU A 605 -32.10 1.50 3.97
N SER A 606 -33.15 1.19 4.75
CA SER A 606 -33.84 2.09 5.69
C SER A 606 -34.27 1.29 6.93
N ILE A 607 -34.08 1.84 8.14
CA ILE A 607 -34.49 1.17 9.38
C ILE A 607 -36.01 0.93 9.40
N GLY A 608 -36.42 -0.32 9.66
CA GLY A 608 -37.82 -0.75 9.64
C GLY A 608 -38.33 -1.22 8.27
N ALA A 609 -37.54 -1.07 7.18
CA ALA A 609 -37.87 -1.59 5.86
C ALA A 609 -37.02 -2.83 5.53
N ASN A 610 -37.63 -4.01 5.62
CA ASN A 610 -36.94 -5.28 5.36
C ASN A 610 -36.81 -5.55 3.85
N PRO A 611 -35.63 -6.00 3.34
CA PRO A 611 -35.46 -6.35 1.93
C PRO A 611 -36.27 -7.60 1.53
N PRO A 612 -36.69 -7.71 0.25
CA PRO A 612 -37.34 -8.91 -0.28
C PRO A 612 -36.60 -10.20 0.06
N ILE A 613 -37.33 -11.31 0.25
CA ILE A 613 -36.74 -12.61 0.62
C ILE A 613 -35.88 -13.21 -0.50
N ALA A 614 -36.23 -12.94 -1.76
CA ALA A 614 -35.35 -13.19 -2.89
C ALA A 614 -34.22 -12.13 -2.92
N PRO A 615 -32.94 -12.53 -3.02
CA PRO A 615 -31.82 -11.60 -2.98
C PRO A 615 -31.71 -10.79 -4.28
N LYS A 616 -31.15 -9.57 -4.17
CA LYS A 616 -30.52 -8.89 -5.31
C LYS A 616 -29.39 -9.79 -5.81
N ARG A 617 -29.22 -9.95 -7.12
CA ARG A 617 -28.16 -10.80 -7.69
C ARG A 617 -27.41 -10.10 -8.82
N TYR A 618 -26.11 -10.34 -8.90
CA TYR A 618 -25.33 -10.14 -10.12
C TYR A 618 -24.86 -11.50 -10.65
N GLY A 619 -24.95 -11.71 -11.96
CA GLY A 619 -24.24 -12.78 -12.68
C GLY A 619 -23.21 -12.20 -13.63
N TYR A 620 -22.02 -12.80 -13.68
CA TYR A 620 -20.85 -12.26 -14.40
C TYR A 620 -20.42 -13.17 -15.55
N ALA A 621 -20.35 -12.60 -16.75
CA ALA A 621 -19.86 -13.23 -17.96
C ALA A 621 -18.43 -12.75 -18.27
N TYR A 622 -17.60 -13.67 -18.75
CA TYR A 622 -16.16 -13.44 -19.01
C TYR A 622 -15.77 -13.92 -20.39
N ASP A 623 -14.77 -13.27 -21.00
CA ASP A 623 -14.11 -13.78 -22.21
C ASP A 623 -12.96 -14.77 -21.90
N ALA A 624 -12.35 -15.32 -22.95
CA ALA A 624 -11.25 -16.29 -22.86
C ALA A 624 -9.92 -15.70 -22.29
N LEU A 625 -9.85 -14.38 -22.09
CA LEU A 625 -8.75 -13.71 -21.42
C LEU A 625 -9.07 -13.39 -19.94
N ASN A 626 -10.18 -13.96 -19.41
CA ASN A 626 -10.76 -13.70 -18.09
C ASN A 626 -11.08 -12.21 -17.84
N ARG A 627 -11.41 -11.45 -18.88
CA ARG A 627 -11.95 -10.08 -18.77
C ARG A 627 -13.46 -10.12 -18.62
N LEU A 628 -14.02 -9.24 -17.81
CA LEU A 628 -15.47 -9.14 -17.62
C LEU A 628 -16.14 -8.64 -18.90
N SER A 629 -16.92 -9.48 -19.57
CA SER A 629 -17.63 -9.13 -20.80
C SER A 629 -19.05 -8.62 -20.54
N ALA A 630 -19.69 -9.04 -19.44
CA ALA A 630 -20.89 -8.40 -18.90
C ALA A 630 -21.10 -8.71 -17.40
N GLY A 631 -21.77 -7.81 -16.68
CA GLY A 631 -22.43 -8.07 -15.41
C GLY A 631 -23.92 -7.83 -15.54
N TYR A 632 -24.74 -8.84 -15.24
CA TYR A 632 -26.20 -8.78 -15.28
C TYR A 632 -26.77 -8.70 -13.88
N TYR A 633 -27.34 -7.56 -13.51
CA TYR A 633 -28.15 -7.48 -12.31
C TYR A 633 -29.50 -8.15 -12.56
N GLN A 634 -29.97 -8.90 -11.57
CA GLN A 634 -31.20 -9.67 -11.60
C GLN A 634 -32.06 -9.20 -10.44
N ASN A 635 -33.14 -8.49 -10.76
CA ASN A 635 -34.08 -7.96 -9.78
C ASN A 635 -34.84 -9.10 -9.09
N PRO A 636 -35.01 -9.07 -7.75
CA PRO A 636 -35.79 -10.05 -6.98
C PRO A 636 -37.20 -10.36 -7.51
N VAL A 637 -37.83 -9.43 -8.21
CA VAL A 637 -39.19 -9.54 -8.77
C VAL A 637 -39.19 -10.01 -10.22
N ASN A 638 -38.23 -9.55 -11.03
CA ASN A 638 -38.10 -9.91 -12.44
C ASN A 638 -36.61 -9.96 -12.85
N PRO A 639 -35.95 -11.13 -12.90
CA PRO A 639 -34.55 -11.22 -13.28
C PRO A 639 -34.29 -10.83 -14.74
N TYR A 640 -35.32 -10.80 -15.60
CA TYR A 640 -35.22 -10.41 -17.01
C TYR A 640 -35.45 -8.90 -17.26
N SER A 641 -35.58 -8.07 -16.21
CA SER A 641 -35.82 -6.62 -16.35
C SER A 641 -34.71 -5.87 -17.09
N LYS A 642 -33.50 -6.47 -17.18
CA LYS A 642 -32.26 -5.85 -17.68
C LYS A 642 -31.83 -4.62 -16.89
N GLU A 643 -32.26 -4.48 -15.64
CA GLU A 643 -31.76 -3.42 -14.75
C GLU A 643 -30.26 -3.60 -14.48
N HIS A 644 -29.58 -2.48 -14.16
CA HIS A 644 -28.16 -2.38 -13.79
C HIS A 644 -27.19 -3.30 -14.55
N THR A 645 -27.47 -3.52 -15.83
CA THR A 645 -26.65 -4.36 -16.71
C THR A 645 -25.52 -3.50 -17.23
N GLU A 646 -24.29 -4.02 -17.19
CA GLU A 646 -23.11 -3.38 -17.77
C GLU A 646 -22.42 -4.39 -18.70
N SER A 647 -22.25 -4.04 -19.97
CA SER A 647 -21.86 -4.99 -21.02
C SER A 647 -20.80 -4.39 -21.93
N LEU A 648 -19.59 -4.96 -21.93
CA LEU A 648 -18.40 -4.36 -22.55
C LEU A 648 -17.86 -5.20 -23.72
N ALA A 649 -17.17 -4.56 -24.66
CA ALA A 649 -16.31 -5.21 -25.65
C ALA A 649 -14.90 -4.62 -25.59
N TYR A 650 -13.89 -5.39 -25.99
CA TYR A 650 -12.48 -4.98 -25.88
C TYR A 650 -11.70 -5.16 -27.18
N ASP A 651 -10.56 -4.47 -27.30
CA ASP A 651 -9.51 -4.83 -28.26
C ASP A 651 -8.50 -5.84 -27.67
N LEU A 652 -7.47 -6.20 -28.43
CA LEU A 652 -6.45 -7.19 -28.02
C LEU A 652 -5.57 -6.72 -26.84
N ASN A 653 -5.38 -5.41 -26.64
CA ASN A 653 -4.68 -4.85 -25.48
C ASN A 653 -5.61 -4.67 -24.26
N GLY A 654 -6.90 -4.91 -24.41
CA GLY A 654 -7.88 -4.64 -23.35
C GLY A 654 -8.29 -3.17 -23.24
N ASN A 655 -8.17 -2.36 -24.29
CA ASN A 655 -8.94 -1.12 -24.33
C ASN A 655 -10.43 -1.46 -24.50
N ILE A 656 -11.33 -0.77 -23.78
CA ILE A 656 -12.78 -0.89 -23.97
C ILE A 656 -13.11 -0.29 -25.35
N LYS A 657 -13.80 -1.06 -26.21
CA LYS A 657 -14.29 -0.57 -27.52
C LYS A 657 -15.72 -0.05 -27.43
N SER A 658 -16.55 -0.68 -26.61
CA SER A 658 -17.91 -0.25 -26.36
C SER A 658 -18.36 -0.64 -24.96
N LEU A 659 -19.30 0.14 -24.41
CA LEU A 659 -19.95 -0.11 -23.13
C LEU A 659 -21.44 0.18 -23.26
N TYR A 660 -22.27 -0.79 -22.92
CA TYR A 660 -23.73 -0.65 -22.85
C TYR A 660 -24.17 -0.73 -21.39
N ARG A 661 -24.98 0.23 -20.92
CA ARG A 661 -25.43 0.29 -19.52
C ARG A 661 -26.92 0.66 -19.39
N THR A 662 -27.59 0.09 -18.39
CA THR A 662 -29.00 0.34 -18.05
C THR A 662 -29.18 0.71 -16.58
N ALA A 663 -30.15 1.58 -16.28
CA ALA A 663 -30.52 1.97 -14.91
C ALA A 663 -31.54 1.00 -14.27
N ALA A 664 -32.21 1.42 -13.20
CA ALA A 664 -33.37 0.75 -12.62
C ALA A 664 -34.62 0.84 -13.54
N LEU A 665 -35.68 0.11 -13.20
CA LEU A 665 -37.02 0.33 -13.76
C LEU A 665 -37.63 1.63 -13.22
N GLU A 666 -38.38 2.33 -14.08
CA GLU A 666 -39.07 3.58 -13.73
C GLU A 666 -40.58 3.47 -13.98
N GLY A 667 -41.37 3.99 -13.05
CA GLY A 667 -42.83 4.07 -13.15
C GLY A 667 -43.47 2.69 -13.35
N SER A 668 -44.11 2.49 -14.50
CA SER A 668 -44.80 1.24 -14.88
C SER A 668 -44.07 0.46 -15.98
N ASN A 669 -42.81 0.78 -16.26
CA ASN A 669 -42.04 0.11 -17.32
C ASN A 669 -41.71 -1.34 -16.94
N THR A 670 -41.59 -2.22 -17.95
CA THR A 670 -41.24 -3.64 -17.79
C THR A 670 -39.80 -3.96 -18.18
N THR A 671 -39.09 -3.02 -18.81
CA THR A 671 -37.69 -3.11 -19.24
C THR A 671 -36.92 -1.87 -18.81
N ALA A 672 -35.70 -2.04 -18.32
CA ALA A 672 -34.85 -0.97 -17.83
C ALA A 672 -34.51 0.10 -18.87
N THR A 673 -34.43 1.36 -18.43
CA THR A 673 -33.99 2.49 -19.24
C THR A 673 -32.51 2.32 -19.61
N VAL A 674 -32.17 2.36 -20.89
CA VAL A 674 -30.76 2.39 -21.34
C VAL A 674 -30.19 3.80 -21.08
N ILE A 675 -29.07 3.84 -20.38
CA ILE A 675 -28.38 5.09 -20.00
C ILE A 675 -27.07 5.29 -20.77
N ASP A 676 -26.47 4.22 -21.28
CA ASP A 676 -25.24 4.29 -22.07
C ASP A 676 -25.28 3.30 -23.25
N GLU A 677 -24.88 3.76 -24.42
CA GLU A 677 -24.46 2.92 -25.55
C GLU A 677 -23.20 3.55 -26.16
N LEU A 678 -22.08 3.37 -25.47
CA LEU A 678 -20.83 4.07 -25.75
C LEU A 678 -20.02 3.37 -26.86
N GLU A 679 -19.50 4.15 -27.81
CA GLU A 679 -18.38 3.79 -28.69
C GLU A 679 -17.12 4.57 -28.27
N TYR A 680 -16.01 3.86 -28.09
CA TYR A 680 -14.70 4.41 -27.73
C TYR A 680 -13.78 4.39 -28.97
N ILE A 681 -13.34 5.56 -29.43
CA ILE A 681 -12.50 5.71 -30.63
C ILE A 681 -11.05 6.04 -30.23
N TYR A 682 -10.09 5.25 -30.70
CA TYR A 682 -8.68 5.30 -30.29
C TYR A 682 -7.79 6.00 -31.32
N GLY A 683 -8.02 7.30 -31.51
CA GLY A 683 -7.41 8.07 -32.60
C GLY A 683 -8.00 7.69 -33.96
N SER A 684 -7.59 8.40 -35.03
CA SER A 684 -8.20 8.29 -36.36
C SER A 684 -8.25 6.88 -36.95
N ASN A 685 -7.30 6.02 -36.57
CA ASN A 685 -7.15 4.67 -37.11
C ASN A 685 -7.43 3.56 -36.05
N ASN A 686 -7.86 3.91 -34.83
CA ASN A 686 -7.92 3.00 -33.67
C ASN A 686 -6.58 2.36 -33.22
N LEU A 687 -5.43 2.86 -33.69
CA LEU A 687 -4.09 2.27 -33.46
C LEU A 687 -3.32 2.84 -32.25
N THR A 688 -4.00 3.39 -31.25
CA THR A 688 -3.38 3.79 -29.96
C THR A 688 -4.12 3.18 -28.75
N ASN A 689 -3.60 3.41 -27.55
CA ASN A 689 -4.26 3.12 -26.26
C ASN A 689 -4.97 4.36 -25.67
N GLN A 690 -4.82 5.52 -26.32
CA GLN A 690 -5.47 6.79 -25.96
C GLN A 690 -6.82 6.91 -26.67
N VAL A 691 -7.92 7.02 -25.91
CA VAL A 691 -9.25 7.29 -26.49
C VAL A 691 -9.35 8.78 -26.83
N SER A 692 -9.66 9.09 -28.09
CA SER A 692 -9.72 10.46 -28.63
C SER A 692 -11.13 11.03 -28.70
N VAL A 693 -12.15 10.17 -28.84
CA VAL A 693 -13.57 10.54 -28.82
C VAL A 693 -14.35 9.38 -28.19
N ILE A 694 -15.35 9.71 -27.38
CA ILE A 694 -16.37 8.77 -26.91
C ILE A 694 -17.71 9.27 -27.42
N LYS A 695 -18.51 8.41 -28.03
CA LYS A 695 -19.90 8.75 -28.43
C LYS A 695 -20.86 7.95 -27.58
N ASP A 696 -21.89 8.58 -27.00
CA ASP A 696 -23.08 7.85 -26.54
C ASP A 696 -24.15 7.86 -27.64
N TYR A 697 -24.64 6.70 -28.02
CA TYR A 697 -25.75 6.57 -28.96
C TYR A 697 -27.14 6.75 -28.29
N LYS A 698 -27.25 6.70 -26.96
CA LYS A 698 -28.52 7.01 -26.25
C LYS A 698 -28.73 8.51 -25.98
N ASN A 699 -27.65 9.27 -25.92
CA ASN A 699 -27.60 10.69 -25.55
C ASN A 699 -28.29 10.93 -24.19
N ASN A 700 -28.07 10.03 -23.22
CA ASN A 700 -28.76 10.03 -21.95
C ASN A 700 -27.82 10.47 -20.80
N PRO A 701 -27.83 11.76 -20.40
CA PRO A 701 -26.86 12.35 -19.44
C PRO A 701 -27.08 11.88 -17.99
N SER A 702 -27.79 10.77 -17.80
CA SER A 702 -27.90 9.99 -16.57
C SER A 702 -26.69 9.07 -16.38
N GLY A 703 -26.19 8.50 -17.48
CA GLY A 703 -24.98 7.67 -17.52
C GLY A 703 -23.75 8.55 -17.71
N TYR A 704 -23.00 8.32 -18.79
CA TYR A 704 -21.96 9.21 -19.26
C TYR A 704 -22.52 10.58 -19.67
N GLU A 705 -21.93 11.67 -19.21
CA GLU A 705 -22.54 13.01 -19.28
C GLU A 705 -22.09 13.80 -20.52
N GLY A 706 -22.11 13.19 -21.70
CA GLY A 706 -21.81 13.86 -22.96
C GLY A 706 -21.63 12.91 -24.14
N GLY A 707 -20.80 13.30 -25.11
CA GLY A 707 -20.51 12.50 -26.29
C GLY A 707 -20.06 13.35 -27.48
N GLY A 708 -19.06 12.87 -28.21
CA GLY A 708 -18.48 13.54 -29.37
C GLY A 708 -17.34 14.51 -29.04
N GLY A 709 -17.09 14.80 -27.75
CA GLY A 709 -15.96 15.61 -27.31
C GLY A 709 -14.61 15.03 -27.75
N THR A 710 -13.71 15.91 -28.21
CA THR A 710 -12.33 15.52 -28.56
C THR A 710 -11.44 15.57 -27.32
N ILE A 711 -10.98 14.39 -26.91
CA ILE A 711 -10.13 14.14 -25.74
C ILE A 711 -8.66 14.31 -26.17
N GLN A 712 -7.84 14.99 -25.37
CA GLN A 712 -6.44 15.31 -25.71
C GLN A 712 -5.46 14.88 -24.59
N TYR A 713 -4.25 14.48 -25.00
CA TYR A 713 -3.19 13.98 -24.13
C TYR A 713 -1.90 14.80 -24.26
N ASP A 714 -1.08 14.81 -23.21
CA ASP A 714 0.21 15.49 -23.18
C ASP A 714 1.37 14.55 -23.62
N LEU A 715 2.60 15.07 -23.64
CA LEU A 715 3.79 14.31 -24.02
C LEU A 715 4.19 13.22 -23.00
N ASN A 716 3.56 13.18 -21.83
CA ASN A 716 3.69 12.11 -20.85
C ASN A 716 2.53 11.08 -20.94
N GLY A 717 1.57 11.29 -21.83
CA GLY A 717 0.39 10.44 -22.00
C GLY A 717 -0.75 10.74 -21.02
N ASN A 718 -0.77 11.91 -20.40
CA ASN A 718 -1.81 12.32 -19.46
C ASN A 718 -2.95 13.03 -20.20
N MET A 719 -4.21 12.64 -19.96
CA MET A 719 -5.39 13.30 -20.51
C MET A 719 -5.53 14.72 -19.95
N TRP A 720 -5.25 15.76 -20.74
CA TRP A 720 -5.35 17.15 -20.28
C TRP A 720 -6.63 17.87 -20.72
N GLN A 721 -7.47 17.29 -21.58
CA GLN A 721 -8.75 17.88 -21.97
C GLN A 721 -9.82 16.80 -22.13
N MET A 722 -11.02 17.06 -21.59
CA MET A 722 -12.15 16.13 -21.58
C MET A 722 -13.46 16.92 -21.74
N PRO A 723 -13.83 17.31 -22.99
CA PRO A 723 -14.90 18.29 -23.23
C PRO A 723 -16.30 17.82 -22.80
N ASP A 724 -16.56 16.51 -22.83
CA ASP A 724 -17.87 15.94 -22.44
C ASP A 724 -18.19 16.27 -20.97
N LYS A 725 -17.25 16.02 -20.04
CA LYS A 725 -17.36 16.48 -18.64
C LYS A 725 -17.11 17.99 -18.47
N ASN A 726 -17.12 18.79 -19.53
CA ASN A 726 -16.82 20.24 -19.54
C ASN A 726 -15.42 20.61 -19.01
N ILE A 727 -14.45 19.67 -18.98
CA ILE A 727 -13.08 19.93 -18.55
C ILE A 727 -12.29 20.51 -19.73
N THR A 728 -12.01 21.80 -19.67
CA THR A 728 -11.27 22.52 -20.71
C THR A 728 -9.77 22.30 -20.60
N LYS A 729 -9.25 22.08 -19.38
CA LYS A 729 -7.84 21.80 -19.14
C LYS A 729 -7.59 21.09 -17.80
N ILE A 730 -6.64 20.16 -17.78
CA ILE A 730 -5.97 19.63 -16.59
C ILE A 730 -4.49 19.99 -16.66
N THR A 731 -3.94 20.48 -15.55
CA THR A 731 -2.50 20.72 -15.37
C THR A 731 -1.93 19.65 -14.46
N TYR A 732 -0.78 19.10 -14.83
CA TYR A 732 -0.11 18.01 -14.14
C TYR A 732 1.22 18.46 -13.54
N ASN A 733 1.53 17.95 -12.35
CA ASN A 733 2.84 18.09 -11.73
C ASN A 733 3.83 17.00 -12.23
N HIS A 734 5.07 17.01 -11.73
CA HIS A 734 6.12 16.10 -12.23
C HIS A 734 5.92 14.61 -11.86
N LEU A 735 4.95 14.29 -10.99
CA LEU A 735 4.52 12.91 -10.73
C LEU A 735 3.37 12.46 -11.65
N ASN A 736 2.89 13.34 -12.54
CA ASN A 736 1.68 13.18 -13.35
C ASN A 736 0.38 13.16 -12.52
N LEU A 737 0.39 13.83 -11.36
CA LEU A 737 -0.80 14.07 -10.55
C LEU A 737 -1.48 15.40 -10.95
N PRO A 738 -2.83 15.47 -11.03
CA PRO A 738 -3.55 16.64 -11.51
C PRO A 738 -3.57 17.73 -10.43
N ASN A 739 -2.70 18.75 -10.54
CA ASN A 739 -2.64 19.82 -9.55
C ASN A 739 -3.67 20.94 -9.78
N ARG A 740 -4.24 21.04 -11.00
CA ARG A 740 -5.32 21.99 -11.31
C ARG A 740 -6.22 21.47 -12.44
N ILE A 741 -7.52 21.41 -12.21
CA ILE A 741 -8.57 21.09 -13.20
C ILE A 741 -9.37 22.37 -13.48
N GLU A 742 -9.61 22.67 -14.75
CA GLU A 742 -10.30 23.86 -15.25
C GLU A 742 -11.55 23.46 -16.05
N TYR A 743 -12.71 24.05 -15.74
CA TYR A 743 -13.99 23.79 -16.40
C TYR A 743 -14.47 24.96 -17.29
N GLY A 744 -15.36 24.68 -18.24
CA GLY A 744 -15.89 25.66 -19.21
C GLY A 744 -16.98 26.61 -18.68
N THR A 745 -17.33 27.59 -19.52
CA THR A 745 -17.87 28.90 -19.11
C THR A 745 -19.39 28.96 -18.85
N LEU A 746 -19.78 29.18 -17.58
CA LEU A 746 -20.94 30.01 -17.20
C LEU A 746 -20.62 30.94 -16.02
N GLY A 747 -19.50 31.67 -16.12
CA GLY A 747 -19.06 32.64 -15.12
C GLY A 747 -18.23 32.06 -13.98
N LEU A 748 -17.23 32.84 -13.54
CA LEU A 748 -16.44 32.66 -12.31
C LEU A 748 -16.07 31.22 -11.91
N SER A 749 -15.22 30.63 -12.76
CA SER A 749 -14.17 29.67 -12.35
C SER A 749 -14.62 28.44 -11.57
N GLY A 750 -15.17 27.46 -12.28
CA GLY A 750 -14.98 26.06 -11.89
C GLY A 750 -13.49 25.72 -11.98
N LEU A 751 -12.79 25.74 -10.85
CA LEU A 751 -11.37 25.40 -10.71
C LEU A 751 -11.19 24.50 -9.49
N HIS A 752 -10.66 23.29 -9.68
CA HIS A 752 -10.26 22.43 -8.57
C HIS A 752 -8.74 22.44 -8.50
N ASN A 753 -8.18 22.88 -7.38
CA ASN A 753 -6.73 22.96 -7.15
C ASN A 753 -6.34 21.94 -6.08
N TYR A 754 -5.23 21.25 -6.29
CA TYR A 754 -4.77 20.15 -5.43
C TYR A 754 -3.28 20.34 -5.09
N LEU A 755 -2.94 20.15 -3.81
CA LEU A 755 -1.59 20.28 -3.27
C LEU A 755 -1.07 18.89 -2.89
N TYR A 756 0.11 18.53 -3.38
CA TYR A 756 0.71 17.22 -3.15
C TYR A 756 2.08 17.34 -2.48
N ARG A 757 2.40 16.41 -1.58
CA ARG A 757 3.78 16.14 -1.16
C ARG A 757 4.58 15.51 -2.30
N ALA A 758 5.90 15.65 -2.26
CA ALA A 758 6.82 15.05 -3.23
C ALA A 758 6.85 13.50 -3.27
N ASP A 759 6.20 12.82 -2.33
CA ASP A 759 5.95 11.37 -2.33
C ASP A 759 4.63 10.97 -3.03
N GLY A 760 3.83 11.96 -3.46
CA GLY A 760 2.54 11.82 -4.13
C GLY A 760 1.31 11.91 -3.21
N VAL A 761 1.48 12.12 -1.89
CA VAL A 761 0.34 12.25 -0.98
C VAL A 761 -0.36 13.61 -1.16
N LYS A 762 -1.66 13.58 -1.52
CA LYS A 762 -2.54 14.76 -1.51
C LYS A 762 -2.70 15.29 -0.08
N VAL A 763 -2.46 16.59 0.13
CA VAL A 763 -2.53 17.24 1.45
C VAL A 763 -3.52 18.39 1.53
N GLN A 764 -3.95 18.97 0.41
CA GLN A 764 -5.04 19.96 0.38
C GLN A 764 -5.80 19.91 -0.96
N LYS A 765 -7.10 20.18 -0.91
CA LYS A 765 -7.98 20.49 -2.05
C LYS A 765 -8.60 21.87 -1.85
N LYS A 766 -8.67 22.68 -2.91
CA LYS A 766 -9.28 24.02 -2.92
C LYS A 766 -10.21 24.22 -4.11
N ILE A 767 -11.47 24.53 -3.83
CA ILE A 767 -12.55 24.70 -4.82
C ILE A 767 -13.18 26.09 -4.63
N PRO A 768 -12.65 27.15 -5.28
CA PRO A 768 -13.36 28.41 -5.46
C PRO A 768 -14.68 28.23 -6.20
N LYS A 769 -15.69 29.00 -5.77
CA LYS A 769 -17.02 29.14 -6.36
C LYS A 769 -17.37 30.61 -6.43
N GLY A 770 -17.90 31.09 -7.56
CA GLY A 770 -18.51 32.40 -7.63
C GLY A 770 -19.92 32.41 -7.03
N GLU A 771 -20.15 33.24 -6.01
CA GLU A 771 -21.48 33.51 -5.47
C GLU A 771 -21.86 34.97 -5.77
N CYS A 772 -23.08 35.21 -6.25
CA CYS A 772 -23.53 36.53 -6.70
C CYS A 772 -24.71 37.05 -5.87
N GLY A 773 -24.40 37.85 -4.85
CA GLY A 773 -25.39 38.62 -4.10
C GLY A 773 -26.07 39.67 -4.98
N ILE A 774 -27.23 40.16 -4.52
CA ILE A 774 -28.06 41.17 -5.20
C ILE A 774 -27.26 42.44 -5.59
N ILE A 775 -26.18 42.75 -4.87
CA ILE A 775 -25.35 43.94 -5.07
C ILE A 775 -23.99 43.62 -5.71
N ASN A 776 -23.33 42.53 -5.31
CA ASN A 776 -21.96 42.18 -5.72
C ASN A 776 -21.78 40.65 -5.80
N CYS A 777 -20.89 40.19 -6.68
CA CYS A 777 -20.35 38.83 -6.63
C CYS A 777 -19.06 38.76 -5.81
N TYR A 778 -18.84 37.63 -5.14
CA TYR A 778 -17.65 37.30 -4.37
C TYR A 778 -17.27 35.83 -4.58
N THR A 779 -16.03 35.46 -4.26
CA THR A 779 -15.61 34.04 -4.24
C THR A 779 -15.85 33.46 -2.85
N VAL A 780 -16.37 32.23 -2.81
CA VAL A 780 -16.25 31.33 -1.65
C VAL A 780 -15.34 30.18 -2.07
N THR A 781 -14.25 29.97 -1.36
CA THR A 781 -13.34 28.84 -1.58
C THR A 781 -13.56 27.79 -0.51
N ASP A 782 -14.11 26.63 -0.90
CA ASP A 782 -14.10 25.45 -0.05
C ASP A 782 -12.67 24.90 0.02
N ILE A 783 -12.25 24.55 1.24
CA ILE A 783 -10.93 24.01 1.53
C ILE A 783 -11.10 22.69 2.25
N THR A 784 -10.33 21.68 1.83
CA THR A 784 -10.23 20.40 2.53
C THR A 784 -8.76 20.06 2.75
N ASP A 785 -8.33 20.01 4.02
CA ASP A 785 -6.97 19.58 4.38
C ASP A 785 -6.97 18.08 4.69
N TYR A 786 -5.95 17.38 4.17
CA TYR A 786 -5.77 15.93 4.30
C TYR A 786 -4.48 15.67 5.09
N LEU A 787 -4.60 15.37 6.38
CA LEU A 787 -3.48 15.43 7.33
C LEU A 787 -3.35 14.11 8.10
N ASP A 788 -2.50 13.20 7.62
CA ASP A 788 -2.21 11.89 8.23
C ASP A 788 -3.48 11.06 8.55
N GLY A 789 -4.50 11.18 7.69
CA GLY A 789 -5.80 10.50 7.80
C GLY A 789 -6.93 11.36 8.38
N PHE A 790 -6.62 12.48 9.04
CA PHE A 790 -7.62 13.44 9.52
C PHE A 790 -8.03 14.37 8.38
N GLN A 791 -9.34 14.60 8.22
CA GLN A 791 -9.88 15.54 7.25
C GLN A 791 -10.54 16.74 7.91
N TYR A 792 -10.07 17.92 7.54
CA TYR A 792 -10.62 19.20 7.95
C TYR A 792 -11.39 19.83 6.79
N TYR A 793 -12.45 20.57 7.09
CA TYR A 793 -13.22 21.31 6.10
C TYR A 793 -13.60 22.68 6.63
N HIS A 794 -13.37 23.70 5.81
CA HIS A 794 -13.87 25.06 6.03
C HIS A 794 -14.02 25.78 4.68
N SER A 795 -14.71 26.92 4.68
CA SER A 795 -14.85 27.76 3.50
C SER A 795 -14.37 29.18 3.82
N GLU A 796 -13.55 29.76 2.94
CA GLU A 796 -13.03 31.13 3.05
C GLU A 796 -13.72 32.04 2.02
N SER A 797 -14.00 33.30 2.36
CA SER A 797 -14.62 34.26 1.43
C SER A 797 -13.77 35.52 1.26
N ASP A 798 -13.68 36.02 0.03
CA ASP A 798 -12.73 37.08 -0.33
C ASP A 798 -13.12 38.48 0.21
N ASN A 799 -14.35 38.70 0.68
CA ASN A 799 -14.80 39.98 1.24
C ASN A 799 -15.99 39.88 2.21
N ASN A 800 -16.08 40.84 3.13
CA ASN A 800 -17.20 40.98 4.06
C ASN A 800 -18.43 41.64 3.41
N GLY A 801 -19.51 40.88 3.17
CA GLY A 801 -20.87 41.40 3.32
C GLY A 801 -21.91 41.13 2.22
N GLY A 802 -22.86 40.24 2.53
CA GLY A 802 -24.28 40.61 2.56
C GLY A 802 -25.15 40.40 1.31
N GLY A 803 -25.99 39.35 1.35
CA GLY A 803 -27.18 39.21 0.51
C GLY A 803 -27.37 37.80 -0.04
N GLY A 804 -28.49 37.16 0.29
CA GLY A 804 -28.85 35.84 -0.26
C GLY A 804 -29.13 35.89 -1.76
N ILE A 805 -28.98 34.74 -2.43
CA ILE A 805 -28.97 34.64 -3.90
C ILE A 805 -30.06 33.68 -4.37
N GLU A 806 -30.74 34.02 -5.47
CA GLU A 806 -31.40 33.03 -6.31
C GLU A 806 -30.61 32.85 -7.62
N GLU A 807 -30.33 31.60 -7.94
CA GLU A 807 -29.95 31.06 -9.27
C GLU A 807 -28.65 31.51 -9.96
N LEU A 808 -27.56 30.76 -9.72
CA LEU A 808 -26.51 30.45 -10.71
C LEU A 808 -26.35 28.93 -10.80
N ARG A 809 -27.20 28.28 -11.61
CA ARG A 809 -27.81 27.00 -11.18
C ARG A 809 -27.77 25.81 -12.17
N MET A 810 -26.77 25.72 -13.06
CA MET A 810 -26.69 24.59 -14.03
C MET A 810 -25.36 23.82 -14.05
N ILE A 811 -24.20 24.47 -13.92
CA ILE A 811 -22.90 23.77 -13.86
C ILE A 811 -22.53 23.46 -12.40
N SER A 812 -22.77 24.41 -11.49
CA SER A 812 -22.62 24.26 -10.04
C SER A 812 -23.45 23.11 -9.46
N GLU A 813 -24.62 22.82 -10.02
CA GLU A 813 -25.47 21.71 -9.57
C GLU A 813 -24.82 20.34 -9.84
N LYS A 814 -24.31 20.06 -11.05
CA LYS A 814 -23.71 18.74 -11.37
C LYS A 814 -22.57 18.36 -10.42
N LEU A 815 -21.74 19.34 -10.03
CA LEU A 815 -20.64 19.15 -9.07
C LEU A 815 -21.11 18.69 -7.67
N LYS A 816 -22.33 19.07 -7.25
CA LYS A 816 -22.93 18.61 -5.97
C LYS A 816 -23.32 17.14 -5.95
N TYR A 817 -23.28 16.47 -7.10
CA TYR A 817 -23.61 15.05 -7.25
C TYR A 817 -22.45 14.26 -7.87
N ALA A 818 -21.23 14.81 -7.89
CA ALA A 818 -20.09 14.22 -8.62
C ALA A 818 -20.46 13.85 -10.08
N TYR A 819 -21.22 14.72 -10.75
CA TYR A 819 -21.90 14.55 -12.04
C TYR A 819 -23.04 13.50 -12.08
N GLU A 820 -23.03 12.45 -11.26
CA GLU A 820 -24.05 11.38 -11.20
C GLU A 820 -25.33 11.81 -10.44
N GLN A 821 -26.08 12.82 -10.95
CA GLN A 821 -27.26 13.39 -10.27
C GLN A 821 -28.39 12.40 -9.92
N GLN A 822 -28.41 11.22 -10.53
CA GLN A 822 -29.41 10.16 -10.25
C GLN A 822 -28.87 9.02 -9.38
N ALA A 823 -27.58 9.02 -9.05
CA ALA A 823 -27.01 8.12 -8.04
C ALA A 823 -27.20 8.70 -6.64
N TYR A 824 -26.88 9.98 -6.45
CA TYR A 824 -26.70 10.54 -5.11
C TYR A 824 -27.80 11.51 -4.69
N SER A 825 -28.15 11.44 -3.40
CA SER A 825 -28.73 12.57 -2.67
C SER A 825 -27.62 13.47 -2.14
N VAL A 826 -27.81 14.80 -2.21
CA VAL A 826 -26.87 15.73 -1.53
C VAL A 826 -27.05 15.58 -0.02
N GLU A 827 -25.96 15.42 0.73
CA GLU A 827 -26.02 15.50 2.19
C GLU A 827 -26.40 16.93 2.60
N SER A 828 -27.45 17.07 3.42
CA SER A 828 -27.95 18.37 3.89
C SER A 828 -26.83 19.19 4.52
N GLY A 829 -26.66 20.43 4.05
CA GLY A 829 -25.40 21.18 4.09
C GLY A 829 -24.62 21.16 5.40
N ILE A 830 -23.29 21.13 5.28
CA ILE A 830 -22.32 20.91 6.36
C ILE A 830 -22.47 21.96 7.47
N VAL A 831 -23.11 21.57 8.56
CA VAL A 831 -23.17 22.37 9.78
C VAL A 831 -21.86 22.17 10.56
N THR A 832 -20.82 22.90 10.17
CA THR A 832 -19.62 23.07 11.01
C THR A 832 -20.03 23.75 12.32
N ALA A 833 -19.30 23.52 13.41
CA ALA A 833 -19.63 24.12 14.70
C ALA A 833 -19.52 25.66 14.70
N GLU A 834 -18.79 26.22 13.75
CA GLU A 834 -18.70 27.67 13.49
C GLU A 834 -20.00 28.19 12.84
N ASN A 835 -20.49 27.53 11.79
CA ASN A 835 -21.77 27.84 11.15
C ASN A 835 -22.96 27.66 12.11
N GLN A 836 -22.84 26.73 13.08
CA GLN A 836 -23.89 26.40 14.04
C GLN A 836 -24.16 27.50 15.08
N GLN A 837 -23.21 28.42 15.35
CA GLN A 837 -23.41 29.51 16.32
C GLN A 837 -24.41 30.57 15.84
N LEU A 838 -24.69 30.65 14.54
CA LEU A 838 -25.53 31.69 13.95
C LEU A 838 -27.04 31.37 13.98
N ASN A 839 -27.44 30.14 14.30
CA ASN A 839 -28.85 29.74 14.28
C ASN A 839 -29.25 28.85 15.48
N THR A 840 -30.24 29.34 16.24
CA THR A 840 -30.97 28.70 17.37
C THR A 840 -30.27 28.68 18.76
N PRO A 841 -31.03 28.64 19.88
CA PRO A 841 -30.49 28.78 21.22
C PRO A 841 -30.39 27.45 22.00
N LEU A 842 -29.37 27.35 22.88
CA LEU A 842 -29.25 26.42 24.01
C LEU A 842 -29.37 24.92 23.68
N GLY A 843 -28.26 24.31 23.25
CA GLY A 843 -28.15 22.84 23.14
C GLY A 843 -26.85 22.27 22.56
N ILE A 844 -25.90 23.12 22.14
CA ILE A 844 -24.71 22.68 21.37
C ILE A 844 -23.68 21.99 22.27
N THR A 845 -23.26 20.79 21.87
CA THR A 845 -22.04 20.15 22.38
C THR A 845 -20.83 20.84 21.75
N THR A 846 -20.11 21.68 22.51
CA THR A 846 -18.94 22.40 22.00
C THR A 846 -17.83 21.42 21.59
N VAL A 847 -17.69 21.16 20.29
CA VAL A 847 -16.60 20.33 19.77
C VAL A 847 -15.25 21.01 20.02
N LYS A 848 -14.26 20.21 20.43
CA LYS A 848 -12.94 20.70 20.84
C LYS A 848 -12.14 21.27 19.66
N THR A 849 -12.33 20.78 18.44
CA THR A 849 -11.67 21.27 17.21
C THR A 849 -12.72 21.58 16.11
N PRO A 850 -13.17 22.85 15.95
CA PRO A 850 -14.38 23.19 15.19
C PRO A 850 -14.44 22.86 13.68
N GLN A 851 -13.28 22.67 13.04
CA GLN A 851 -13.16 22.42 11.59
C GLN A 851 -12.68 20.98 11.26
N LEU A 852 -12.47 20.12 12.27
CA LEU A 852 -12.19 18.70 12.06
C LEU A 852 -13.50 17.96 11.76
N MET A 853 -13.60 17.33 10.58
CA MET A 853 -14.83 16.65 10.16
C MET A 853 -14.86 15.21 10.64
N PHE A 854 -13.84 14.42 10.28
CA PHE A 854 -13.73 13.01 10.64
C PHE A 854 -12.31 12.49 10.44
N PHE A 855 -12.11 11.24 10.87
CA PHE A 855 -10.92 10.42 10.60
C PHE A 855 -11.31 8.94 10.50
N PRO A 856 -10.52 8.08 9.81
CA PRO A 856 -10.82 6.66 9.67
C PRO A 856 -10.62 5.88 10.96
N THR A 857 -11.37 4.78 11.09
CA THR A 857 -11.17 3.73 12.10
C THR A 857 -11.07 2.38 11.39
N ALA A 858 -10.63 1.33 12.08
CA ALA A 858 -10.45 0.00 11.47
C ALA A 858 -11.73 -0.61 10.86
N GLU A 859 -12.92 -0.16 11.30
CA GLU A 859 -14.23 -0.66 10.85
C GLU A 859 -15.06 0.39 10.09
N GLY A 860 -14.48 1.57 9.80
CA GLY A 860 -15.20 2.69 9.17
C GLY A 860 -14.56 4.05 9.50
N PHE A 861 -15.31 4.92 10.17
CA PHE A 861 -14.91 6.31 10.45
C PHE A 861 -15.37 6.76 11.85
N TYR A 862 -14.86 7.90 12.31
CA TYR A 862 -15.41 8.64 13.44
C TYR A 862 -15.77 10.06 12.97
N ASP A 863 -17.07 10.34 12.89
CA ASP A 863 -17.64 11.66 12.60
C ASP A 863 -17.46 12.54 13.85
N TYR A 864 -16.50 13.46 13.76
CA TYR A 864 -16.06 14.29 14.89
C TYR A 864 -17.08 15.39 15.21
N VAL A 865 -17.84 15.85 14.21
CA VAL A 865 -18.89 16.87 14.35
C VAL A 865 -20.12 16.28 15.06
N LYS A 866 -20.48 15.03 14.78
CA LYS A 866 -21.62 14.33 15.41
C LYS A 866 -21.27 13.54 16.67
N ASP A 867 -19.99 13.48 17.07
CA ASP A 867 -19.48 12.61 18.15
C ASP A 867 -19.83 11.12 17.93
N GLN A 868 -19.64 10.63 16.70
CA GLN A 868 -20.29 9.42 16.24
C GLN A 868 -19.34 8.45 15.55
N TYR A 869 -19.29 7.21 16.06
CA TYR A 869 -18.60 6.11 15.37
C TYR A 869 -19.47 5.56 14.23
N ILE A 870 -18.91 5.54 13.03
CA ILE A 870 -19.51 5.01 11.81
C ILE A 870 -18.84 3.68 11.47
N TYR A 871 -19.65 2.64 11.32
CA TYR A 871 -19.22 1.27 10.97
C TYR A 871 -19.71 0.94 9.57
N GLN A 872 -18.99 0.08 8.85
CA GLN A 872 -19.31 -0.25 7.46
C GLN A 872 -19.42 -1.76 7.22
N TYR A 873 -20.54 -2.20 6.65
CA TYR A 873 -20.57 -3.46 5.92
C TYR A 873 -19.90 -3.26 4.56
N LYS A 874 -18.90 -4.09 4.27
CA LYS A 874 -18.14 -4.08 3.02
C LYS A 874 -18.35 -5.40 2.27
N ASP A 875 -18.36 -5.33 0.95
CA ASP A 875 -18.32 -6.54 0.10
C ASP A 875 -16.87 -7.09 -0.01
N HIS A 876 -16.67 -8.12 -0.81
CA HIS A 876 -15.37 -8.79 -0.95
C HIS A 876 -14.28 -7.93 -1.60
N LEU A 877 -14.64 -6.81 -2.24
CA LEU A 877 -13.71 -5.84 -2.83
C LEU A 877 -13.40 -4.67 -1.87
N GLY A 878 -14.01 -4.69 -0.67
CA GLY A 878 -13.91 -3.61 0.31
C GLY A 878 -14.84 -2.42 0.03
N ASN A 879 -15.77 -2.51 -0.91
CA ASN A 879 -16.69 -1.40 -1.22
C ASN A 879 -17.67 -1.21 -0.06
N ALA A 880 -17.88 0.03 0.38
CA ALA A 880 -18.87 0.33 1.41
C ALA A 880 -20.29 0.09 0.86
N ARG A 881 -21.02 -0.91 1.40
CA ARG A 881 -22.40 -1.24 1.00
C ARG A 881 -23.43 -0.58 1.91
N ILE A 882 -23.26 -0.72 3.23
CA ILE A 882 -24.08 -0.03 4.25
C ILE A 882 -23.15 0.60 5.27
N SER A 883 -23.23 1.92 5.44
CA SER A 883 -22.66 2.64 6.59
C SER A 883 -23.72 2.79 7.67
N PHE A 884 -23.39 2.51 8.93
CA PHE A 884 -24.31 2.50 10.05
C PHE A 884 -23.67 2.96 11.36
N ALA A 885 -24.48 3.47 12.28
CA ALA A 885 -24.02 4.10 13.51
C ALA A 885 -24.98 3.88 14.69
N ARG A 886 -24.60 4.39 15.86
CA ARG A 886 -25.55 4.65 16.96
C ARG A 886 -25.96 6.12 16.89
N ASN A 887 -27.26 6.38 16.88
CA ASN A 887 -27.80 7.74 16.94
C ASN A 887 -27.70 8.34 18.35
N SER A 888 -28.13 9.59 18.53
CA SER A 888 -28.09 10.29 19.82
C SER A 888 -28.97 9.67 20.93
N ALA A 889 -29.91 8.79 20.58
CA ALA A 889 -30.68 7.97 21.52
C ALA A 889 -30.07 6.57 21.76
N GLY A 890 -28.87 6.29 21.21
CA GLY A 890 -28.15 5.02 21.33
C GLY A 890 -28.65 3.90 20.40
N ALA A 891 -29.68 4.15 19.60
CA ALA A 891 -30.30 3.19 18.69
C ALA A 891 -29.54 3.09 17.36
N LEU A 892 -29.71 1.97 16.66
CA LEU A 892 -29.10 1.72 15.35
C LEU A 892 -29.70 2.63 14.27
N GLU A 893 -28.85 3.28 13.48
CA GLU A 893 -29.24 4.00 12.26
C GLU A 893 -28.33 3.65 11.07
N ILE A 894 -28.85 3.84 9.86
CA ILE A 894 -28.11 3.74 8.59
C ILE A 894 -27.80 5.16 8.12
N THR A 895 -26.56 5.42 7.71
CA THR A 895 -26.10 6.78 7.36
C THR A 895 -25.76 6.96 5.88
N ASP A 896 -25.51 5.87 5.15
CA ASP A 896 -25.25 5.81 3.70
C ASP A 896 -25.48 4.37 3.19
N ALA A 897 -26.07 4.19 2.01
CA ALA A 897 -26.28 2.87 1.40
C ALA A 897 -25.92 2.90 -0.10
N ASN A 898 -25.13 1.94 -0.58
CA ASN A 898 -24.61 1.93 -1.96
C ASN A 898 -24.63 0.53 -2.59
N ASP A 899 -25.11 0.45 -3.82
CA ASP A 899 -24.92 -0.66 -4.75
C ASP A 899 -24.15 -0.15 -5.98
N TYR A 900 -23.34 -1.01 -6.62
CA TYR A 900 -22.40 -0.60 -7.66
C TYR A 900 -22.56 -1.42 -8.94
N TYR A 901 -22.39 -0.78 -10.09
CA TYR A 901 -22.07 -1.45 -11.34
C TYR A 901 -20.68 -2.12 -11.24
N PRO A 902 -20.39 -3.17 -12.03
CA PRO A 902 -19.11 -3.88 -11.98
C PRO A 902 -17.86 -2.99 -12.02
N PHE A 903 -17.82 -1.95 -12.86
CA PHE A 903 -16.70 -1.01 -12.94
C PHE A 903 -16.73 0.15 -11.90
N GLY A 904 -17.63 0.10 -10.90
CA GLY A 904 -17.58 0.97 -9.72
C GLY A 904 -18.41 2.25 -9.76
N MET A 905 -19.14 2.49 -10.85
CA MET A 905 -20.21 3.51 -10.89
C MET A 905 -21.32 3.09 -9.91
N ASN A 906 -22.01 4.04 -9.25
CA ASN A 906 -23.08 3.70 -8.31
C ASN A 906 -24.42 3.45 -9.03
N HIS A 907 -25.31 2.64 -8.46
CA HIS A 907 -26.61 2.33 -9.07
C HIS A 907 -27.50 3.59 -9.14
N LEU A 908 -27.99 3.89 -10.34
CA LEU A 908 -28.86 5.05 -10.56
C LEU A 908 -30.31 4.74 -10.20
N LYS A 909 -31.00 5.70 -9.58
CA LYS A 909 -32.44 5.68 -9.29
C LYS A 909 -32.88 4.64 -8.23
N THR A 910 -31.96 4.06 -7.47
CA THR A 910 -32.25 2.91 -6.58
C THR A 910 -32.36 3.20 -5.09
N GLY A 911 -31.77 4.26 -4.52
CA GLY A 911 -31.83 4.42 -3.07
C GLY A 911 -30.96 5.52 -2.42
N ASN A 912 -30.59 5.26 -1.16
CA ASN A 912 -30.10 6.24 -0.18
C ASN A 912 -28.57 6.44 -0.21
N ALA A 913 -27.98 6.58 -1.39
CA ALA A 913 -26.56 6.93 -1.54
C ALA A 913 -26.39 8.44 -1.41
N PHE A 914 -25.42 8.90 -0.62
CA PHE A 914 -25.18 10.32 -0.39
C PHE A 914 -23.82 10.80 -0.91
N TYR A 915 -23.76 12.07 -1.33
CA TYR A 915 -22.53 12.79 -1.66
C TYR A 915 -22.52 14.18 -1.00
N GLY A 916 -21.33 14.71 -0.66
CA GLY A 916 -21.18 16.08 -0.19
C GLY A 916 -19.73 16.43 0.20
N SER A 917 -19.35 17.71 0.10
CA SER A 917 -18.00 18.16 0.49
C SER A 917 -17.71 17.79 1.96
N GLY A 918 -16.44 17.51 2.30
CA GLY A 918 -16.05 17.24 3.68
C GLY A 918 -16.74 16.06 4.39
N SER A 919 -17.39 15.14 3.65
CA SER A 919 -18.15 14.00 4.20
C SER A 919 -17.44 12.66 3.97
N TYR A 920 -17.47 11.79 5.00
CA TYR A 920 -16.93 10.43 4.90
C TYR A 920 -17.69 9.57 3.88
N LYS A 921 -18.92 9.96 3.54
CA LYS A 921 -19.77 9.23 2.58
C LYS A 921 -19.21 9.24 1.16
N ASN A 922 -18.23 10.10 0.86
CA ASN A 922 -17.50 10.11 -0.41
C ASN A 922 -16.52 8.91 -0.53
N TYR A 923 -16.21 8.21 0.57
CA TYR A 923 -15.34 7.03 0.59
C TYR A 923 -16.13 5.76 0.28
N LYS A 924 -16.34 5.49 -1.02
CA LYS A 924 -17.31 4.51 -1.54
C LYS A 924 -16.65 3.26 -2.15
N TYR A 925 -16.48 3.26 -3.48
CA TYR A 925 -15.89 2.15 -4.22
C TYR A 925 -14.41 1.96 -3.85
N ASN A 926 -14.00 0.72 -3.55
CA ASN A 926 -12.73 0.32 -2.92
C ASN A 926 -12.28 1.19 -1.73
N GLY A 927 -13.19 1.89 -1.04
CA GLY A 927 -12.85 2.86 0.01
C GLY A 927 -12.07 4.08 -0.48
N LYS A 928 -12.23 4.47 -1.75
CA LYS A 928 -11.59 5.66 -2.35
C LYS A 928 -12.53 6.87 -2.33
N GLU A 929 -11.93 8.07 -2.29
CA GLU A 929 -12.67 9.33 -2.22
C GLU A 929 -13.15 9.75 -3.62
N LEU A 930 -14.48 9.77 -3.81
CA LEU A 930 -15.11 10.33 -5.00
C LEU A 930 -14.95 11.85 -5.03
N GLN A 931 -14.31 12.38 -6.06
CA GLN A 931 -14.17 13.81 -6.30
C GLN A 931 -15.40 14.36 -7.03
N GLU A 932 -15.57 15.68 -6.96
CA GLU A 932 -16.69 16.44 -7.54
C GLU A 932 -16.75 16.31 -9.08
N SER A 933 -15.68 15.81 -9.71
CA SER A 933 -15.57 15.49 -11.14
C SER A 933 -16.15 14.13 -11.55
N GLY A 934 -16.72 13.37 -10.62
CA GLY A 934 -17.13 11.96 -10.84
C GLY A 934 -15.95 10.97 -10.83
N MET A 935 -14.73 11.44 -10.53
CA MET A 935 -13.53 10.60 -10.54
C MET A 935 -13.17 10.14 -9.12
N TYR A 936 -12.79 8.88 -8.95
CA TYR A 936 -12.23 8.39 -7.68
C TYR A 936 -10.73 8.71 -7.60
N ASP A 937 -10.30 9.30 -6.48
CA ASP A 937 -8.87 9.49 -6.19
C ASP A 937 -8.28 8.21 -5.56
N TYR A 938 -7.37 7.56 -6.27
CA TYR A 938 -6.69 6.36 -5.80
C TYR A 938 -5.35 6.64 -5.10
N GLY A 939 -4.82 7.87 -5.22
CA GLY A 939 -3.47 8.28 -4.78
C GLY A 939 -2.58 8.61 -5.98
N ALA A 940 -2.10 7.60 -6.71
CA ALA A 940 -1.21 7.81 -7.84
C ALA A 940 -1.92 8.18 -9.16
N ARG A 941 -3.25 8.02 -9.24
CA ARG A 941 -4.09 8.29 -10.43
C ARG A 941 -5.53 8.61 -10.01
N PHE A 942 -6.26 9.31 -10.89
CA PHE A 942 -7.72 9.47 -10.79
C PHE A 942 -8.42 8.51 -11.76
N TYR A 943 -9.40 7.75 -11.25
CA TYR A 943 -10.17 6.73 -11.97
C TYR A 943 -11.52 7.28 -12.45
N MET A 944 -11.95 6.93 -13.67
CA MET A 944 -13.27 7.27 -14.22
C MET A 944 -14.15 6.02 -14.24
N PRO A 945 -15.08 5.86 -13.27
CA PRO A 945 -15.91 4.65 -13.10
C PRO A 945 -16.99 4.52 -14.18
N ASP A 946 -17.55 5.65 -14.61
CA ASP A 946 -18.45 5.81 -15.75
C ASP A 946 -17.85 5.24 -17.06
N LEU A 947 -16.55 5.43 -17.25
CA LEU A 947 -15.79 4.99 -18.42
C LEU A 947 -14.95 3.71 -18.22
N GLY A 948 -14.93 3.14 -17.01
CA GLY A 948 -14.17 1.94 -16.67
C GLY A 948 -12.64 2.02 -16.88
N ARG A 949 -12.03 3.23 -16.86
CA ARG A 949 -10.61 3.42 -17.22
C ARG A 949 -9.89 4.58 -16.51
N TRP A 950 -8.56 4.61 -16.64
CA TRP A 950 -7.72 5.71 -16.15
C TRP A 950 -7.55 6.83 -17.20
N GLY A 951 -7.35 8.06 -16.73
CA GLY A 951 -6.99 9.21 -17.58
C GLY A 951 -5.49 9.35 -17.88
N VAL A 952 -4.62 8.63 -17.17
CA VAL A 952 -3.16 8.75 -17.27
C VAL A 952 -2.48 7.38 -17.33
N VAL A 953 -1.26 7.35 -17.87
CA VAL A 953 -0.44 6.14 -18.01
C VAL A 953 -0.11 5.52 -16.64
N ASP A 954 -0.28 4.21 -16.52
CA ASP A 954 0.07 3.44 -15.34
C ASP A 954 1.57 3.57 -14.97
N PRO A 955 1.94 4.03 -13.75
CA PRO A 955 3.32 4.14 -13.32
C PRO A 955 4.12 2.83 -13.37
N LEU A 956 3.45 1.68 -13.32
CA LEU A 956 4.03 0.33 -13.42
C LEU A 956 3.51 -0.44 -14.65
N ALA A 957 3.04 0.23 -15.72
CA ALA A 957 2.61 -0.41 -16.99
C ALA A 957 3.60 -1.47 -17.50
N GLU A 958 4.89 -1.25 -17.30
CA GLU A 958 5.96 -2.18 -17.67
C GLU A 958 5.94 -3.52 -16.92
N LYS A 959 5.22 -3.64 -15.81
CA LYS A 959 4.98 -4.91 -15.11
C LYS A 959 3.77 -5.68 -15.70
N MET A 960 3.12 -5.12 -16.73
CA MET A 960 1.80 -5.53 -17.24
C MET A 960 1.72 -5.43 -18.78
N ARG A 961 2.83 -5.66 -19.50
CA ARG A 961 3.04 -5.18 -20.89
C ARG A 961 2.04 -5.65 -21.95
N ARG A 962 1.32 -6.74 -21.72
CA ARG A 962 0.23 -7.22 -22.60
C ARG A 962 -1.02 -6.33 -22.57
N TRP A 963 -1.14 -5.42 -21.60
CA TRP A 963 -2.30 -4.57 -21.37
C TRP A 963 -2.08 -3.13 -21.85
N SER A 964 -3.19 -2.45 -22.15
CA SER A 964 -3.22 -0.99 -22.33
C SER A 964 -2.80 -0.27 -21.05
N PRO A 965 -1.87 0.72 -21.10
CA PRO A 965 -1.45 1.47 -19.90
C PRO A 965 -2.54 2.31 -19.22
N TYR A 966 -3.78 2.30 -19.72
CA TYR A 966 -4.93 3.02 -19.18
C TYR A 966 -6.03 2.08 -18.63
N ASN A 967 -5.82 0.76 -18.66
CA ASN A 967 -6.85 -0.21 -18.30
C ASN A 967 -7.04 -0.32 -16.77
N TYR A 968 -8.27 -0.54 -16.32
CA TYR A 968 -8.58 -0.73 -14.91
C TYR A 968 -8.55 -2.23 -14.55
N VAL A 969 -7.70 -2.60 -13.57
CA VAL A 969 -7.66 -3.92 -12.89
C VAL A 969 -7.81 -5.15 -13.80
N PHE A 970 -7.02 -5.23 -14.87
CA PHE A 970 -7.05 -6.31 -15.87
C PHE A 970 -8.43 -6.52 -16.53
N ASN A 971 -9.28 -5.49 -16.49
CA ASN A 971 -10.68 -5.49 -16.91
C ASN A 971 -11.52 -6.55 -16.18
N ASN A 972 -11.16 -6.85 -14.93
CA ASN A 972 -11.84 -7.80 -14.06
C ASN A 972 -12.01 -7.21 -12.64
N PRO A 973 -12.86 -6.17 -12.52
CA PRO A 973 -13.07 -5.45 -11.26
C PRO A 973 -13.84 -6.27 -10.20
N ILE A 974 -14.34 -7.46 -10.57
CA ILE A 974 -15.00 -8.39 -9.66
C ILE A 974 -13.98 -9.25 -8.89
N MET A 975 -12.75 -9.40 -9.41
CA MET A 975 -11.68 -10.20 -8.81
C MET A 975 -10.50 -9.37 -8.27
N PHE A 976 -10.25 -8.18 -8.83
CA PHE A 976 -9.07 -7.37 -8.52
C PHE A 976 -9.44 -5.92 -8.16
N ILE A 977 -8.57 -5.30 -7.36
CA ILE A 977 -8.62 -3.87 -6.97
C ILE A 977 -7.29 -3.20 -7.34
N ASP A 978 -7.22 -1.87 -7.49
CA ASP A 978 -5.93 -1.15 -7.48
C ASP A 978 -5.77 -0.49 -6.09
N PRO A 979 -4.84 -0.93 -5.22
CA PRO A 979 -4.75 -0.40 -3.86
C PRO A 979 -4.31 1.07 -3.77
N ASP A 980 -3.53 1.58 -4.72
CA ASP A 980 -2.91 2.92 -4.65
C ASP A 980 -2.80 3.67 -5.99
N GLY A 981 -3.39 3.13 -7.06
CA GLY A 981 -3.34 3.69 -8.41
C GLY A 981 -2.08 3.31 -9.18
N ARG A 982 -1.30 2.30 -8.76
CA ARG A 982 -0.04 1.92 -9.41
C ARG A 982 0.01 0.47 -9.89
N ALA A 983 -0.85 -0.42 -9.42
CA ALA A 983 -0.93 -1.80 -9.92
C ALA A 983 -2.16 -2.53 -9.34
N PRO A 984 -2.81 -3.42 -10.11
CA PRO A 984 -3.82 -4.31 -9.57
C PRO A 984 -3.25 -5.28 -8.54
N GLY A 985 -4.00 -5.49 -7.47
CA GLY A 985 -3.75 -6.44 -6.39
C GLY A 985 -5.01 -7.23 -6.03
N GLY A 986 -4.86 -8.19 -5.12
CA GLY A 986 -6.00 -8.94 -4.60
C GLY A 986 -6.79 -8.10 -3.58
N PRO A 987 -8.07 -8.40 -3.34
CA PRO A 987 -8.76 -7.84 -2.19
C PRO A 987 -8.01 -8.24 -0.91
N GLY A 988 -7.84 -7.29 0.02
CA GLY A 988 -6.97 -7.45 1.18
C GLY A 988 -5.52 -6.99 1.00
N ASP A 989 -5.05 -6.66 -0.23
CA ASP A 989 -3.80 -5.90 -0.43
C ASP A 989 -3.99 -4.37 -0.21
N GLY A 990 -5.19 -3.95 0.21
CA GLY A 990 -5.53 -2.56 0.55
C GLY A 990 -4.85 -2.09 1.84
N SER A 991 -4.05 -1.04 1.75
CA SER A 991 -3.38 -0.41 2.89
C SER A 991 -4.37 0.41 3.73
N ASP A 992 -4.73 -0.09 4.90
CA ASP A 992 -5.61 0.58 5.88
C ASP A 992 -4.92 1.72 6.67
N GLY A 993 -3.76 2.19 6.19
CA GLY A 993 -2.91 3.19 6.84
C GLY A 993 -2.13 2.69 8.06
N LYS A 994 -2.36 1.46 8.53
CA LYS A 994 -1.72 0.87 9.73
C LYS A 994 -1.08 -0.49 9.47
N THR A 995 -1.53 -1.22 8.45
CA THR A 995 -0.76 -2.25 7.76
C THR A 995 0.40 -1.58 7.05
N VAL A 996 1.48 -1.39 7.80
CA VAL A 996 2.83 -1.26 7.26
C VAL A 996 3.02 -2.43 6.29
N ARG A 997 2.97 -2.17 4.97
CA ARG A 997 3.40 -3.19 4.01
C ARG A 997 4.86 -3.51 4.36
N THR A 998 5.28 -4.76 4.21
CA THR A 998 6.72 -5.09 4.17
C THR A 998 7.43 -4.54 2.91
N GLN A 999 6.74 -3.69 2.14
CA GLN A 999 7.21 -2.86 1.04
C GLN A 999 7.33 -1.37 1.44
N ASP A 1000 6.61 -0.92 2.49
CA ASP A 1000 6.66 0.46 3.01
C ASP A 1000 7.57 0.57 4.25
N ILE A 1001 8.09 -0.55 4.75
CA ILE A 1001 9.34 -0.55 5.52
C ILE A 1001 10.47 -0.25 4.53
N GLU A 1002 10.83 1.02 4.38
CA GLU A 1002 12.19 1.36 3.94
C GLU A 1002 13.18 0.64 4.87
N GLU A 1003 13.93 -0.30 4.31
CA GLU A 1003 15.09 -0.99 4.86
C GLU A 1003 15.43 -0.73 6.34
N ILE A 1004 14.70 -1.40 7.26
CA ILE A 1004 15.36 -1.88 8.49
C ILE A 1004 16.26 -3.06 8.08
N VAL A 1005 17.34 -2.73 7.38
CA VAL A 1005 18.52 -3.59 7.39
C VAL A 1005 19.06 -3.48 8.81
N LEU A 1006 18.95 -4.57 9.57
CA LEU A 1006 19.78 -4.77 10.74
C LEU A 1006 21.23 -4.91 10.26
N VAL A 1007 21.87 -3.76 10.02
CA VAL A 1007 23.28 -3.64 9.62
C VAL A 1007 24.13 -4.03 10.82
N GLY A 1008 24.27 -5.34 11.02
CA GLY A 1008 25.13 -5.97 12.03
C GLY A 1008 26.62 -5.79 11.70
N ARG A 1009 27.07 -4.55 11.48
CA ARG A 1009 28.48 -4.15 11.29
C ARG A 1009 29.27 -4.30 12.61
N ARG A 1010 29.41 -5.53 13.10
CA ARG A 1010 30.60 -5.89 13.89
C ARG A 1010 31.81 -5.82 12.96
N LYS A 1011 32.95 -5.33 13.46
CA LYS A 1011 34.15 -5.09 12.65
C LYS A 1011 34.71 -6.43 12.13
N VAL A 1012 34.84 -6.58 10.81
CA VAL A 1012 35.50 -7.76 10.18
C VAL A 1012 36.54 -7.35 9.13
N GLY A 1013 37.37 -6.35 9.45
CA GLY A 1013 38.48 -5.92 8.58
C GLY A 1013 39.65 -6.92 8.55
N ASP A 1014 40.14 -7.32 9.73
CA ASP A 1014 41.47 -7.96 9.85
C ASP A 1014 41.47 -9.50 9.90
N PHE A 1015 40.30 -10.14 9.93
CA PHE A 1015 40.22 -11.61 9.93
C PHE A 1015 40.36 -12.20 8.52
N PHE A 1016 39.60 -11.68 7.55
CA PHE A 1016 39.58 -12.22 6.19
C PHE A 1016 40.90 -12.00 5.44
N SER A 1017 41.61 -10.89 5.70
CA SER A 1017 42.90 -10.59 5.05
C SER A 1017 44.00 -11.61 5.39
N ARG A 1018 44.02 -12.09 6.64
CA ARG A 1018 44.96 -13.14 7.09
C ARG A 1018 44.53 -14.53 6.59
N LEU A 1019 43.25 -14.86 6.68
CA LEU A 1019 42.71 -16.16 6.24
C LEU A 1019 42.89 -16.38 4.73
N TRP A 1020 42.61 -15.36 3.92
CA TRP A 1020 42.70 -15.42 2.45
C TRP A 1020 44.12 -15.68 1.94
N ASN A 1021 45.13 -15.08 2.57
CA ASN A 1021 46.53 -15.28 2.18
C ASN A 1021 47.07 -16.67 2.60
N GLY A 1022 46.54 -17.27 3.67
CA GLY A 1022 46.84 -18.66 4.01
C GLY A 1022 46.31 -19.66 2.96
N ILE A 1023 45.01 -19.54 2.63
CA ILE A 1023 44.34 -20.41 1.64
C ILE A 1023 45.03 -20.36 0.27
N LYS A 1024 45.45 -19.16 -0.16
CA LYS A 1024 46.05 -18.94 -1.49
C LYS A 1024 47.41 -19.63 -1.69
N ASN A 1025 48.13 -19.94 -0.61
CA ASN A 1025 49.42 -20.64 -0.67
C ASN A 1025 49.29 -22.17 -0.58
N GLY A 1026 48.22 -22.70 0.03
CA GLY A 1026 47.97 -24.15 0.07
C GLY A 1026 47.51 -24.73 -1.27
N LEU A 1027 46.71 -23.98 -2.04
CA LEU A 1027 46.07 -24.44 -3.28
C LEU A 1027 46.97 -24.38 -4.53
N ARG A 1028 48.28 -24.57 -4.39
CA ARG A 1028 49.25 -24.57 -5.53
C ARG A 1028 49.97 -25.90 -5.77
N ASN A 1029 49.95 -26.81 -4.80
CA ASN A 1029 50.62 -28.11 -4.89
C ASN A 1029 49.61 -29.25 -4.75
N GLU A 1030 48.81 -29.50 -5.80
CA GLU A 1030 48.40 -30.84 -6.26
C GLU A 1030 47.49 -30.73 -7.51
N TYR A 1031 47.43 -31.82 -8.29
CA TYR A 1031 46.66 -32.00 -9.54
C TYR A 1031 46.97 -31.06 -10.72
N SER A 1032 47.82 -31.56 -11.62
CA SER A 1032 48.10 -31.02 -12.94
C SER A 1032 47.44 -31.87 -14.04
N SER A 1033 47.26 -31.27 -15.23
CA SER A 1033 46.92 -31.85 -16.54
C SER A 1033 45.53 -32.49 -16.79
N LYS A 1034 44.73 -31.77 -17.61
CA LYS A 1034 43.97 -32.17 -18.83
C LYS A 1034 43.22 -33.53 -18.81
N THR A 1035 41.93 -33.64 -19.20
CA THR A 1035 41.31 -33.15 -20.47
C THR A 1035 39.77 -33.01 -20.43
N ASN A 1036 39.23 -32.05 -21.20
CA ASN A 1036 37.89 -31.95 -21.83
C ASN A 1036 36.55 -32.24 -21.09
N ASN A 1037 35.63 -31.28 -21.23
CA ASN A 1037 34.15 -31.38 -21.19
C ASN A 1037 33.41 -31.81 -19.90
N ASP A 1038 33.25 -30.84 -19.00
CA ASP A 1038 31.96 -30.46 -18.38
C ASP A 1038 31.98 -28.91 -18.35
N LYS A 1039 30.94 -28.12 -18.66
CA LYS A 1039 29.47 -28.27 -18.67
C LYS A 1039 28.84 -28.38 -17.27
N TYR A 1040 28.64 -27.19 -16.68
CA TYR A 1040 28.05 -26.86 -15.37
C TYR A 1040 28.99 -26.90 -14.16
N GLY A 1041 29.23 -25.69 -13.64
CA GLY A 1041 30.12 -25.31 -12.55
C GLY A 1041 30.57 -23.87 -12.84
N GLY A 1042 30.63 -22.92 -11.91
CA GLY A 1042 30.63 -23.00 -10.45
C GLY A 1042 31.64 -21.95 -9.96
N LEU A 1043 31.31 -21.21 -8.89
CA LEU A 1043 32.22 -20.27 -8.20
C LEU A 1043 32.76 -19.01 -8.95
N ASN A 1044 32.57 -18.83 -10.26
CA ASN A 1044 32.85 -17.54 -10.95
C ASN A 1044 31.68 -16.53 -10.90
N SER A 1045 30.49 -16.97 -10.47
CA SER A 1045 29.24 -16.20 -10.55
C SER A 1045 29.18 -14.94 -9.67
N TYR A 1046 30.04 -14.78 -8.66
CA TYR A 1046 29.99 -13.60 -7.78
C TYR A 1046 30.61 -12.33 -8.40
N ARG A 1047 31.64 -12.47 -9.26
CA ARG A 1047 32.33 -11.31 -9.86
C ARG A 1047 31.85 -10.92 -11.26
N GLN A 1048 31.19 -11.82 -11.99
CA GLN A 1048 30.53 -11.47 -13.25
C GLN A 1048 29.14 -10.81 -13.03
N TRP A 1049 28.51 -11.00 -11.87
CA TRP A 1049 27.16 -10.48 -11.61
C TRP A 1049 27.11 -9.00 -11.17
N GLN A 1050 28.25 -8.40 -10.79
CA GLN A 1050 28.36 -6.94 -10.60
C GLN A 1050 28.49 -6.16 -11.93
N GLY A 1051 28.63 -6.85 -13.07
CA GLY A 1051 28.57 -6.27 -14.42
C GLY A 1051 27.22 -6.51 -15.11
N SER A 1052 26.15 -6.75 -14.36
CA SER A 1052 24.85 -7.19 -14.89
C SER A 1052 23.95 -6.00 -15.28
N PRO A 1053 23.28 -6.04 -16.47
CA PRO A 1053 22.26 -5.05 -16.87
C PRO A 1053 21.15 -4.83 -15.84
N PHE A 1054 20.81 -5.88 -15.10
CA PHE A 1054 19.60 -5.95 -14.28
C PHE A 1054 19.92 -5.80 -12.79
N TYR A 1055 20.87 -4.93 -12.45
CA TYR A 1055 21.15 -4.52 -11.07
C TYR A 1055 20.89 -3.01 -10.94
N ASN A 1056 19.87 -2.66 -10.16
CA ASN A 1056 19.65 -1.29 -9.67
C ASN A 1056 19.89 -1.32 -8.15
N GLU A 1057 20.74 -0.45 -7.62
CA GLU A 1057 20.77 -0.21 -6.18
C GLU A 1057 19.43 0.41 -5.75
N GLY A 1058 18.79 -0.17 -4.72
CA GLY A 1058 17.37 0.02 -4.40
C GLY A 1058 16.47 -1.17 -4.75
N GLU A 1059 16.95 -2.20 -5.45
CA GLU A 1059 16.22 -3.47 -5.65
C GLU A 1059 16.03 -4.21 -4.30
N THR A 1060 14.79 -4.27 -3.80
CA THR A 1060 14.47 -4.93 -2.53
C THR A 1060 14.81 -6.42 -2.58
N LYS A 1061 14.95 -7.05 -1.41
CA LYS A 1061 15.14 -8.51 -1.33
C LYS A 1061 13.99 -9.28 -2.00
N THR A 1062 12.79 -8.70 -2.02
CA THR A 1062 11.60 -9.25 -2.67
C THR A 1062 11.65 -9.09 -4.19
N ASP A 1063 12.05 -7.92 -4.71
CA ASP A 1063 12.27 -7.71 -6.16
C ASP A 1063 13.39 -8.62 -6.69
N ARG A 1064 14.45 -8.82 -5.90
CA ARG A 1064 15.52 -9.77 -6.19
C ARG A 1064 15.01 -11.22 -6.28
N ILE A 1065 14.02 -11.59 -5.45
CA ILE A 1065 13.32 -12.88 -5.55
C ILE A 1065 12.39 -12.90 -6.77
N PHE A 1066 11.66 -11.81 -7.07
CA PHE A 1066 10.83 -11.66 -8.29
C PHE A 1066 11.65 -11.53 -9.59
N ARG A 1067 12.98 -11.40 -9.52
CA ARG A 1067 13.89 -11.49 -10.67
C ARG A 1067 14.58 -12.86 -10.78
N LEU A 1068 14.86 -13.52 -9.65
CA LEU A 1068 15.32 -14.92 -9.62
C LEU A 1068 14.21 -15.88 -10.07
N ILE A 1069 12.96 -15.58 -9.69
CA ILE A 1069 11.75 -16.15 -10.28
C ILE A 1069 11.44 -15.33 -11.55
N GLY A 1070 11.99 -15.75 -12.70
CA GLY A 1070 11.99 -14.96 -13.93
C GLY A 1070 10.62 -14.39 -14.34
N ASN A 1071 10.62 -13.16 -14.87
CA ASN A 1071 9.45 -12.27 -14.97
C ASN A 1071 8.16 -12.84 -15.57
N SER A 1072 8.18 -13.88 -16.41
CA SER A 1072 6.93 -14.52 -16.87
C SER A 1072 6.12 -15.10 -15.71
N LYS A 1073 6.77 -15.48 -14.59
CA LYS A 1073 6.09 -16.10 -13.45
C LYS A 1073 5.20 -15.19 -12.61
N ARG A 1074 5.28 -13.85 -12.73
CA ARG A 1074 4.30 -12.96 -12.10
C ARG A 1074 3.06 -12.73 -12.96
N GLU A 1075 3.20 -12.80 -14.29
CA GLU A 1075 2.03 -12.90 -15.18
C GLU A 1075 1.35 -14.27 -14.98
N GLU A 1076 2.10 -15.39 -14.91
CA GLU A 1076 1.56 -16.70 -14.53
C GLU A 1076 0.82 -16.67 -13.17
N MET A 1077 1.43 -16.15 -12.10
CA MET A 1077 0.81 -16.16 -10.75
C MET A 1077 -0.32 -15.14 -10.54
N LEU A 1078 -0.60 -14.27 -11.51
CA LEU A 1078 -1.77 -13.38 -11.52
C LEU A 1078 -2.85 -13.83 -12.52
N ASP A 1079 -2.48 -14.46 -13.63
CA ASP A 1079 -3.41 -15.05 -14.60
C ASP A 1079 -3.95 -16.42 -14.19
N PHE A 1080 -3.12 -17.26 -13.56
CA PHE A 1080 -3.58 -18.50 -12.95
C PHE A 1080 -4.24 -18.14 -11.62
N GLY A 1081 -5.58 -18.02 -11.61
CA GLY A 1081 -6.41 -17.71 -10.45
C GLY A 1081 -6.47 -18.85 -9.40
N GLY A 1082 -5.29 -19.28 -8.97
CA GLY A 1082 -5.02 -20.32 -7.97
C GLY A 1082 -4.13 -19.84 -6.83
N GLY A 1083 -3.71 -18.57 -6.82
CA GLY A 1083 -3.19 -17.91 -5.63
C GLY A 1083 -4.35 -17.46 -4.73
N GLY A 1084 -4.60 -18.19 -3.63
CA GLY A 1084 -5.59 -17.78 -2.64
C GLY A 1084 -5.13 -16.54 -1.88
N TYR A 1085 -5.51 -15.36 -2.37
CA TYR A 1085 -5.46 -14.13 -1.59
C TYR A 1085 -6.46 -14.26 -0.44
N ASN A 1086 -5.97 -14.20 0.80
CA ASN A 1086 -6.85 -14.06 1.97
C ASN A 1086 -7.53 -12.69 1.86
N MET A 1087 -8.79 -12.66 1.42
CA MET A 1087 -9.50 -11.41 1.08
C MET A 1087 -9.79 -10.49 2.28
N PHE A 1088 -9.36 -10.88 3.48
CA PHE A 1088 -9.32 -10.05 4.68
C PHE A 1088 -7.97 -10.26 5.39
N GLY A 1089 -7.49 -9.21 6.07
CA GLY A 1089 -6.19 -9.16 6.76
C GLY A 1089 -6.05 -10.10 7.96
N GLY A 1090 -6.09 -11.42 7.73
CA GLY A 1090 -5.75 -12.44 8.71
C GLY A 1090 -4.23 -12.58 8.85
N TYR A 1091 -3.75 -12.62 10.10
CA TYR A 1091 -2.32 -12.70 10.49
C TYR A 1091 -1.68 -14.07 10.18
N GLY A 1092 -1.77 -14.53 8.92
CA GLY A 1092 -1.39 -15.89 8.48
C GLY A 1092 -0.16 -15.98 7.56
N ARG A 1093 0.50 -14.88 7.18
CA ARG A 1093 1.70 -14.93 6.30
C ARG A 1093 2.98 -15.43 7.01
N ALA A 1094 2.96 -15.63 8.34
CA ALA A 1094 4.13 -16.07 9.11
C ALA A 1094 4.70 -17.44 8.69
N THR A 1095 3.85 -18.39 8.28
CA THR A 1095 4.22 -19.81 8.10
C THR A 1095 4.77 -20.19 6.71
N LYS A 1096 4.81 -19.28 5.73
CA LYS A 1096 5.45 -19.55 4.41
C LYS A 1096 6.81 -18.89 4.20
N VAL A 1097 7.25 -18.00 5.10
CA VAL A 1097 8.61 -17.42 5.03
C VAL A 1097 9.67 -18.42 5.50
N ALA A 1098 9.32 -19.31 6.44
CA ALA A 1098 10.20 -20.38 6.92
C ALA A 1098 10.61 -21.37 5.81
N SER A 1099 9.72 -21.64 4.85
CA SER A 1099 9.95 -22.62 3.77
C SER A 1099 10.89 -22.14 2.66
N ALA A 1100 11.37 -20.89 2.70
CA ALA A 1100 12.23 -20.30 1.67
C ALA A 1100 13.74 -20.46 1.95
N VAL A 1101 14.11 -21.24 2.98
CA VAL A 1101 15.51 -21.40 3.43
C VAL A 1101 15.91 -22.88 3.50
N GLU A 1102 15.55 -23.69 2.50
CA GLU A 1102 15.97 -25.10 2.45
C GLU A 1102 16.15 -25.61 1.00
N ALA A 1103 17.04 -24.95 0.23
CA ALA A 1103 17.31 -25.27 -1.17
C ALA A 1103 18.80 -25.17 -1.58
N SER A 1104 19.74 -25.29 -0.64
CA SER A 1104 21.19 -25.36 -0.95
C SER A 1104 22.05 -25.97 0.17
N THR A 1105 21.85 -27.25 0.49
CA THR A 1105 22.62 -27.98 1.51
C THR A 1105 23.22 -29.28 0.96
N GLY A 1106 24.24 -29.14 0.10
CA GLY A 1106 25.18 -30.23 -0.14
C GLY A 1106 26.14 -30.36 1.04
N GLU A 1107 25.96 -31.43 1.82
CA GLU A 1107 26.84 -31.94 2.89
C GLU A 1107 27.62 -30.94 3.77
N THR A 1108 27.08 -30.60 4.95
CA THR A 1108 27.87 -30.11 6.07
C THR A 1108 28.46 -31.29 6.85
N LYS A 1109 29.79 -31.42 6.93
CA LYS A 1109 30.45 -32.28 7.93
C LYS A 1109 30.82 -31.47 9.17
N ASN A 1110 30.65 -32.09 10.34
CA ASN A 1110 30.83 -31.48 11.66
C ASN A 1110 32.27 -31.02 11.92
N ILE A 1111 32.40 -30.01 12.79
CA ILE A 1111 33.18 -30.11 14.04
C ILE A 1111 32.56 -29.13 15.07
N SER A 1112 32.69 -29.47 16.35
CA SER A 1112 31.86 -28.95 17.46
C SER A 1112 32.67 -28.20 18.52
N GLN A 1113 31.98 -27.35 19.28
CA GLN A 1113 32.35 -26.82 20.61
C GLN A 1113 33.64 -25.98 20.73
N LEU A 1114 33.51 -24.81 21.37
CA LEU A 1114 33.87 -24.71 22.80
C LEU A 1114 33.29 -23.43 23.42
N SER A 1115 32.94 -23.52 24.70
CA SER A 1115 32.44 -22.42 25.53
C SER A 1115 33.23 -22.40 26.83
N TYR A 1116 33.67 -21.22 27.27
CA TYR A 1116 34.36 -21.04 28.54
C TYR A 1116 33.69 -19.96 29.39
N THR A 1117 33.44 -20.32 30.65
CA THR A 1117 33.18 -19.39 31.76
C THR A 1117 34.52 -18.99 32.36
N VAL A 1118 34.64 -17.75 32.85
CA VAL A 1118 35.74 -17.31 33.73
C VAL A 1118 35.14 -16.50 34.88
N GLU A 1119 35.58 -16.77 36.10
CA GLU A 1119 35.16 -16.11 37.35
C GLU A 1119 36.14 -14.99 37.71
N GLU A 1120 35.77 -14.09 38.64
CA GLU A 1120 36.65 -13.00 39.09
C GLU A 1120 37.72 -13.47 40.09
N SER A 1121 39.01 -13.18 39.81
CA SER A 1121 40.06 -13.16 40.86
C SER A 1121 41.36 -12.46 40.42
N GLY A 1122 41.84 -11.50 41.23
CA GLY A 1122 43.27 -11.34 41.60
C GLY A 1122 44.31 -10.79 40.61
N ASP A 1123 44.79 -9.58 40.90
CA ASP A 1123 46.21 -9.18 41.00
C ASP A 1123 47.25 -9.41 39.86
N LEU A 1124 47.46 -8.34 39.08
CA LEU A 1124 48.69 -7.49 39.01
C LEU A 1124 50.08 -7.97 38.47
N PHE A 1125 50.73 -7.00 37.78
CA PHE A 1125 52.18 -6.74 37.51
C PHE A 1125 52.96 -7.38 36.32
N GLY A 1126 53.81 -6.53 35.68
CA GLY A 1126 54.88 -6.88 34.70
C GLY A 1126 54.63 -6.40 33.25
N LEU A 1127 54.86 -5.16 32.77
CA LEU A 1127 55.92 -4.12 32.90
C LEU A 1127 57.01 -4.19 31.78
N PHE A 1128 57.68 -3.05 31.51
CA PHE A 1128 58.53 -2.65 30.36
C PHE A 1128 57.75 -2.08 29.14
N SER A 1129 57.65 -0.78 28.82
CA SER A 1129 58.46 0.47 29.02
C SER A 1129 59.80 0.49 28.26
N PHE A 1130 60.26 1.58 27.61
CA PHE A 1130 59.91 3.03 27.61
C PHE A 1130 60.16 3.64 26.20
N GLU A 1131 60.03 4.94 25.89
CA GLU A 1131 59.72 6.21 26.62
C GLU A 1131 58.20 6.55 26.56
N GLY A 1132 57.61 7.75 26.75
CA GLY A 1132 58.09 9.15 26.84
C GLY A 1132 58.34 9.81 25.46
N LYS A 1133 58.27 11.13 25.25
CA LYS A 1133 57.96 12.32 26.09
C LYS A 1133 57.37 13.42 25.17
N ALA A 1134 56.72 14.50 25.60
CA ALA A 1134 55.92 14.91 26.78
C ALA A 1134 55.33 16.33 26.42
N ASP A 1135 54.65 17.17 27.21
CA ASP A 1135 54.23 17.28 28.62
C ASP A 1135 52.78 17.89 28.67
N THR A 1136 52.18 18.13 29.85
CA THR A 1136 50.85 18.79 30.02
C THR A 1136 50.78 19.65 31.30
N PRO A 1137 49.69 20.42 31.50
CA PRO A 1137 49.16 20.73 32.83
C PRO A 1137 47.86 19.95 33.08
N GLU A 1138 47.87 19.00 34.02
CA GLU A 1138 46.68 18.26 34.46
C GLU A 1138 45.88 19.06 35.51
N MET A 1139 44.56 18.85 35.56
CA MET A 1139 43.70 19.38 36.63
C MET A 1139 43.30 18.25 37.58
N THR A 1140 43.97 18.17 38.72
CA THR A 1140 43.72 17.12 39.73
C THR A 1140 42.39 17.34 40.45
N ILE A 1141 41.50 16.35 40.38
CA ILE A 1141 40.26 16.31 41.16
C ILE A 1141 40.44 15.26 42.27
N VAL A 1142 40.28 15.69 43.53
CA VAL A 1142 40.26 14.80 44.70
C VAL A 1142 38.86 14.81 45.29
N ALA A 1143 38.24 13.64 45.43
CA ALA A 1143 36.93 13.46 46.03
C ALA A 1143 37.03 12.53 47.24
N ASN A 1144 36.93 13.10 48.44
CA ASN A 1144 36.84 12.33 49.68
C ASN A 1144 35.36 12.00 49.96
N LEU A 1145 35.10 10.81 50.50
CA LEU A 1145 33.76 10.33 50.89
C LEU A 1145 33.76 10.00 52.38
N GLU A 1146 32.90 10.65 53.16
CA GLU A 1146 32.62 10.28 54.55
C GLU A 1146 31.14 9.84 54.69
N PRO A 1147 30.82 8.81 55.49
CA PRO A 1147 29.53 8.13 55.39
C PRO A 1147 28.52 8.52 56.50
N GLU A 1148 27.62 9.47 56.21
CA GLU A 1148 26.36 9.62 56.95
C GLU A 1148 25.16 9.93 56.03
N GLY A 1149 24.02 9.27 56.30
CA GLY A 1149 22.71 9.68 55.76
C GLY A 1149 22.39 9.26 54.32
N THR A 1150 21.10 9.35 53.97
CA THR A 1150 20.53 8.79 52.74
C THR A 1150 20.61 9.70 51.50
N HIS A 1151 21.38 10.80 51.53
CA HIS A 1151 21.59 11.71 50.39
C HIS A 1151 23.07 12.09 50.25
N VAL A 1152 23.71 11.74 49.13
CA VAL A 1152 25.09 12.16 48.80
C VAL A 1152 25.05 13.39 47.90
N ASN A 1153 25.58 14.52 48.37
CA ASN A 1153 25.81 15.71 47.57
C ASN A 1153 27.26 15.77 47.10
N ILE A 1154 27.50 15.95 45.80
CA ILE A 1154 28.84 16.23 45.26
C ILE A 1154 29.03 17.74 45.21
N LYS A 1155 30.00 18.26 45.97
CA LYS A 1155 30.42 19.66 45.95
C LYS A 1155 31.71 19.79 45.15
N VAL A 1156 31.74 20.70 44.18
CA VAL A 1156 32.91 20.99 43.34
C VAL A 1156 33.26 22.46 43.50
N ASP A 1157 34.38 22.74 44.16
CA ASP A 1157 34.95 24.08 44.26
C ASP A 1157 36.13 24.20 43.27
N ILE A 1158 36.19 25.31 42.51
CA ILE A 1158 37.24 25.57 41.52
C ILE A 1158 37.92 26.90 41.89
N MET A 1159 39.24 26.92 41.98
CA MET A 1159 40.04 28.14 42.19
C MET A 1159 40.89 28.46 40.96
N PRO A 1160 40.99 29.75 40.55
CA PRO A 1160 41.83 30.17 39.42
C PRO A 1160 43.26 30.53 39.84
N THR A 1161 44.18 30.52 38.88
CA THR A 1161 45.53 31.10 39.01
C THR A 1161 45.91 31.85 37.74
N GLU A 1162 46.42 33.08 37.90
CA GLU A 1162 46.91 33.95 36.81
C GLU A 1162 48.45 33.84 36.66
N VAL A 1163 49.00 34.37 35.55
CA VAL A 1163 50.27 35.13 35.46
C VAL A 1163 50.45 35.69 34.01
N PHE A 1164 51.41 36.60 33.79
CA PHE A 1164 51.33 37.71 32.81
C PHE A 1164 52.53 37.82 31.81
N TYR A 1165 52.38 38.73 30.81
CA TYR A 1165 53.38 39.30 29.86
C TYR A 1165 53.89 38.43 28.68
N GLY A 1166 54.20 38.99 27.50
CA GLY A 1166 53.98 40.36 27.00
C GLY A 1166 54.69 40.74 25.67
N GLY A 1167 54.16 41.74 24.94
CA GLY A 1167 54.72 42.33 23.70
C GLY A 1167 54.38 41.60 22.38
N GLN A 1168 54.34 42.20 21.18
CA GLN A 1168 54.45 43.58 20.64
C GLN A 1168 54.01 43.54 19.14
N GLU A 1169 53.61 44.56 18.36
CA GLU A 1169 53.19 45.99 18.54
C GLU A 1169 52.48 46.47 17.22
N LEU A 1170 52.30 47.79 16.99
CA LEU A 1170 51.75 48.48 15.78
C LEU A 1170 50.25 48.22 15.44
N GLU A 1171 49.34 49.15 15.76
CA GLU A 1171 48.94 50.37 15.00
C GLU A 1171 48.16 50.08 13.68
N ALA A 1172 46.99 50.66 13.37
CA ALA A 1172 46.06 51.57 14.07
C ALA A 1172 44.65 51.53 13.35
N SER A 1173 43.57 52.28 13.64
CA SER A 1173 43.36 53.48 14.49
C SER A 1173 41.93 53.62 15.10
N HIS A 1174 41.03 54.42 14.50
CA HIS A 1174 39.71 54.90 15.00
C HIS A 1174 38.60 54.75 13.93
N ALA A 1175 37.28 54.76 14.18
CA ALA A 1175 36.44 55.41 15.22
C ALA A 1175 35.24 54.49 15.64
N LYS A 1176 34.73 54.43 16.89
CA LYS A 1176 33.97 55.43 17.72
C LYS A 1176 32.62 55.84 17.08
N TYR A 1177 31.44 55.82 17.72
CA TYR A 1177 30.97 55.65 19.14
C TYR A 1177 29.80 54.61 19.18
N ALA A 1178 29.64 53.70 20.17
CA ALA A 1178 29.15 53.81 21.58
C ALA A 1178 27.63 54.09 21.75
N GLY A 1179 26.88 53.55 22.73
CA GLY A 1179 27.18 52.67 23.88
C GLY A 1179 26.28 51.39 23.95
N LYS A 1180 26.42 50.41 24.87
CA LYS A 1180 26.49 50.46 26.36
C LYS A 1180 25.24 51.15 26.96
N VAL A 1181 24.44 50.61 27.90
CA VAL A 1181 24.39 49.38 28.77
C VAL A 1181 22.87 49.03 28.92
N GLY A 1182 22.32 47.87 29.30
CA GLY A 1182 22.79 46.62 29.93
C GLY A 1182 22.23 46.46 31.38
N ILE A 1183 22.16 45.23 31.94
CA ILE A 1183 21.54 44.85 33.25
C ILE A 1183 19.98 44.94 33.19
N LYS A 1184 19.18 43.87 33.36
CA LYS A 1184 18.94 42.83 34.40
C LYS A 1184 17.68 43.14 35.25
N ASP A 1185 17.07 42.07 35.77
CA ASP A 1185 15.72 42.01 36.33
C ASP A 1185 15.36 43.04 37.41
N TYR A 1186 14.08 43.44 37.47
CA TYR A 1186 13.32 43.44 38.74
C TYR A 1186 11.82 43.23 38.51
N LYS A 1187 11.20 42.41 39.37
CA LYS A 1187 9.75 42.22 39.44
C LYS A 1187 9.20 43.02 40.62
N SER A 1188 7.99 43.56 40.49
CA SER A 1188 7.18 44.19 41.55
C SER A 1188 7.63 45.57 42.06
N ALA A 1189 7.08 46.63 41.45
CA ALA A 1189 6.48 47.73 42.21
C ALA A 1189 4.95 47.56 42.08
N ILE A 1190 4.22 47.30 43.16
CA ILE A 1190 3.56 48.35 43.98
C ILE A 1190 2.74 49.26 43.05
N GLU A 1191 1.54 48.85 42.65
CA GLU A 1191 0.30 48.91 43.43
C GLU A 1191 0.01 50.31 44.03
N GLY A 1192 -0.97 50.99 43.44
CA GLY A 1192 -1.87 51.87 44.18
C GLY A 1192 -1.54 53.37 44.22
N TRP A 1193 -2.08 54.13 43.26
CA TRP A 1193 -2.89 55.29 43.67
C TRP A 1193 -4.10 55.52 42.77
N VAL A 1194 -5.27 55.64 43.40
CA VAL A 1194 -6.58 55.86 42.77
C VAL A 1194 -7.12 57.23 43.20
N LYS A 1195 -7.47 58.10 42.22
CA LYS A 1195 -8.51 59.17 42.24
C LYS A 1195 -8.40 59.97 40.93
N ASN A 1196 -9.43 60.12 40.10
CA ASN A 1196 -10.78 60.62 40.36
C ASN A 1196 -11.82 59.75 39.63
N LYS A 1197 -12.90 59.23 40.24
CA LYS A 1197 -14.08 59.88 40.86
C LYS A 1197 -14.82 60.84 39.91
N GLY A 1198 -16.14 60.77 39.73
CA GLY A 1198 -17.23 59.91 40.25
C GLY A 1198 -18.57 60.41 39.63
N GLN A 1199 -19.79 59.92 39.86
CA GLN A 1199 -20.42 58.89 40.71
C GLN A 1199 -21.65 58.34 39.91
N GLY A 1200 -22.49 57.38 40.30
CA GLY A 1200 -22.65 56.55 41.51
C GLY A 1200 -24.05 55.89 41.55
N TYR A 1201 -24.33 55.08 42.59
CA TYR A 1201 -25.62 54.42 42.89
C TYR A 1201 -26.14 53.35 41.88
N LYS A 1202 -27.19 52.56 42.17
CA LYS A 1202 -27.42 51.57 43.26
C LYS A 1202 -28.69 50.73 42.95
N THR A 1203 -28.75 49.46 43.37
CA THR A 1203 -29.98 48.65 43.70
C THR A 1203 -30.95 48.09 42.62
N VAL A 1204 -31.45 46.87 42.92
CA VAL A 1204 -32.79 46.26 42.64
C VAL A 1204 -33.13 45.60 41.28
N SER A 1205 -33.01 44.26 41.27
CA SER A 1205 -34.05 43.22 41.11
C SER A 1205 -35.35 43.35 40.28
N TYR A 1206 -35.64 42.24 39.56
CA TYR A 1206 -36.93 41.51 39.45
C TYR A 1206 -38.03 41.88 38.40
N TYR A 1207 -38.40 40.83 37.64
CA TYR A 1207 -39.73 40.41 37.13
C TYR A 1207 -40.70 41.41 36.46
N GLY A 1208 -41.09 41.06 35.22
CA GLY A 1208 -42.42 41.30 34.64
C GLY A 1208 -42.98 39.98 34.08
N GLU A 1209 -44.26 39.68 34.31
CA GLU A 1209 -44.85 38.34 34.10
C GLU A 1209 -46.11 38.38 33.20
N ARG A 1210 -46.40 37.29 32.46
CA ARG A 1210 -47.62 37.00 31.66
C ARG A 1210 -47.81 37.89 30.41
N ALA A 1211 -48.51 37.47 29.34
CA ALA A 1211 -49.53 36.42 29.13
C ALA A 1211 -49.28 35.71 27.77
N THR A 1212 -49.44 34.39 27.57
CA THR A 1212 -50.66 33.54 27.56
C THR A 1212 -51.81 34.01 26.65
N GLY A 1213 -52.00 33.35 25.50
CA GLY A 1213 -53.13 33.54 24.56
C GLY A 1213 -52.65 33.46 23.10
N LYS A 1214 -52.82 32.38 22.31
CA LYS A 1214 -54.03 31.68 21.83
C LYS A 1214 -55.09 32.58 21.15
N ALA A 1215 -54.99 32.73 19.82
CA ALA A 1215 -56.11 32.84 18.85
C ALA A 1215 -55.52 32.86 17.42
N THR A 1216 -55.57 31.80 16.60
CA THR A 1216 -56.67 31.37 15.72
C THR A 1216 -57.12 32.39 14.65
N GLY A 1217 -56.78 32.11 13.38
CA GLY A 1217 -57.29 32.75 12.16
C GLY A 1217 -56.35 32.38 11.00
N ARG A 1218 -56.72 31.61 9.97
CA ARG A 1218 -57.68 31.89 8.89
C ARG A 1218 -57.45 33.25 8.22
N VAL A 1219 -57.48 33.39 6.89
CA VAL A 1219 -57.40 32.49 5.71
C VAL A 1219 -57.45 33.44 4.49
N GLN A 1220 -57.21 32.96 3.25
CA GLN A 1220 -57.46 33.75 2.00
C GLN A 1220 -56.51 34.97 1.84
N THR A 1221 -56.11 35.49 0.66
CA THR A 1221 -56.06 35.09 -0.77
C THR A 1221 -55.24 36.20 -1.50
N SER A 1222 -54.81 36.16 -2.77
CA SER A 1222 -54.86 35.19 -3.90
C SER A 1222 -53.99 35.71 -5.06
N LYS A 1223 -53.67 34.83 -6.03
CA LYS A 1223 -53.38 35.11 -7.46
C LYS A 1223 -52.05 35.86 -7.75
N LYS A 1224 -51.11 35.24 -8.47
CA LYS A 1224 -51.08 34.81 -9.89
C LYS A 1224 -50.76 35.95 -10.87
N PHE A 1225 -49.55 35.92 -11.43
CA PHE A 1225 -49.20 35.88 -12.88
C PHE A 1225 -47.79 35.23 -12.92
N ASN A 1226 -47.40 34.18 -13.67
CA ASN A 1226 -47.82 33.53 -14.93
C ASN A 1226 -47.15 34.15 -16.18
N ILE A 1227 -46.54 33.29 -17.02
CA ILE A 1227 -45.72 33.59 -18.23
C ILE A 1227 -44.28 34.02 -17.87
N GLU A 1228 -43.19 33.53 -18.50
CA GLU A 1228 -43.05 32.55 -19.62
C GLU A 1228 -42.09 31.41 -19.24
#